data_AF-A0A6M0SRU6-F1
#
_entry.id   AF-A0A6M0SRU6-F1
#
_cell.length_a   1.000
_cell.length_b   1.000
_cell.length_c   1.000
_cell.angle_alpha   90.00
_cell.angle_beta   90.00
_cell.angle_gamma   90.00
#
_symmetry.space_group_name_H-M   'P 1'
#
loop_
_entity.id
_entity.type
_entity.pdbx_description
1 polymer ?
#
loop_
_entity_poly.entity_id
_entity_poly.type
_entity_poly.pdbx_seq_one_letter_code
_entity_poly.pdbx_strand_id
1 'polypeptide(L)'
;MRIKKHIIIAIVAFAFILIGMPKMNVQATTNDNKIISDNEITAKEAKNWAKSRGATKTFIGLADLYWEYAEDCGDVNPAIAYVQAAKETGYGKFTGVLDESYNNPCGLKTEKGGDDNDKNAHKKFDNWDEGVQAHLDHLALYAGAKGYPKSDSYDPRNFRTIKGKAKTVKELSSVWAPSSTYGEEVNALYSDLLRYSGAEVEDDNNRDNSSKVSPNPGIQENKPSLPNINEVTNNQNTDSVSIWSNIGWRYSNGYWSYYKSDNMKATGWINPDGNWYYLDKNGYMKTGWINLNNTWYYLKSSGAMAKGWLNINNTWYYLKDSGAMVNGFNKINNKIYYFDNSGSMKVGWEKINNYWYYLSLSGDMQTGWLNINGTSYYLYDTGAMAKGWINVDNNWYFLNNDGSLAKGWILSNGDNYYLDGNTGKMIVDSVIGGYVIGLDGKRAGLSSDKESNKSNGKNKDKDKNKDNDKDSEEKTIVIDAGHDYGKDYGSEHKIDNVTYSETDLNIQVASKLKSELEDRGFNVIMTRTSKERPSYGSLVESLSHKVDTANDENADFFISIHHNSAVETAKGIETYYSTAPKDDNYGGDLDNERLEKSKKMAKIINDSIVKVIDTKNRGAKSDSERTLFVLRNTDMPAVLVEVGFITNPEEAQRCADSYYQEKVAEAIAEAIDDNFNIISNK
;
A
#
# COMPACT_ATOMS: atom_id res chain seq x y z
N MET A 1 -49.50 39.03 36.48
CA MET A 1 -49.53 37.65 37.00
C MET A 1 -48.11 37.06 36.91
N ARG A 2 -47.73 36.22 37.88
CA ARG A 2 -46.36 35.93 38.35
C ARG A 2 -45.47 35.04 37.43
N ILE A 3 -44.18 35.39 37.40
CA ILE A 3 -42.92 34.59 37.53
C ILE A 3 -43.06 33.04 37.64
N LYS A 4 -42.19 32.30 36.93
CA LYS A 4 -41.27 31.19 37.38
C LYS A 4 -40.85 30.29 36.20
N LYS A 5 -39.57 30.11 35.86
CA LYS A 5 -38.42 29.38 36.46
C LYS A 5 -38.28 27.91 36.00
N HIS A 6 -37.10 27.62 35.41
CA HIS A 6 -36.15 26.50 35.70
C HIS A 6 -36.53 25.06 35.26
N ILE A 7 -35.76 24.40 34.38
CA ILE A 7 -34.44 23.70 34.52
C ILE A 7 -34.59 22.20 34.86
N ILE A 8 -34.04 21.37 33.95
CA ILE A 8 -33.36 20.05 34.07
C ILE A 8 -34.19 18.84 34.57
N ILE A 9 -34.14 17.72 33.81
CA ILE A 9 -33.56 16.41 34.18
C ILE A 9 -33.70 15.43 32.99
N ALA A 10 -32.61 14.72 32.72
CA ALA A 10 -32.41 13.73 31.67
C ALA A 10 -32.88 12.30 32.06
N ILE A 11 -32.78 11.38 31.09
CA ILE A 11 -32.52 9.92 31.18
C ILE A 11 -33.63 8.98 30.62
N VAL A 12 -33.33 8.46 29.41
CA VAL A 12 -33.40 7.07 28.91
C VAL A 12 -34.73 6.29 28.98
N ALA A 13 -35.24 5.89 27.79
CA ALA A 13 -35.58 4.49 27.47
C ALA A 13 -35.77 4.27 25.96
N PHE A 14 -35.04 3.28 25.45
CA PHE A 14 -35.14 2.66 24.12
C PHE A 14 -36.51 1.97 23.90
N ALA A 15 -37.10 2.10 22.71
CA ALA A 15 -37.86 1.02 22.05
C ALA A 15 -38.10 1.33 20.55
N PHE A 16 -37.69 0.39 19.71
CA PHE A 16 -37.90 0.28 18.28
C PHE A 16 -39.39 0.18 17.88
N ILE A 17 -39.78 0.82 16.76
CA ILE A 17 -40.74 0.27 15.79
C ILE A 17 -40.24 0.58 14.37
N LEU A 18 -39.89 -0.49 13.65
CA LEU A 18 -39.67 -0.57 12.20
C LEU A 18 -41.02 -0.51 11.46
N ILE A 19 -41.15 0.31 10.40
CA ILE A 19 -41.95 -0.03 9.21
C ILE A 19 -41.27 0.55 7.94
N GLY A 20 -40.85 -0.34 7.03
CA GLY A 20 -41.05 -0.18 5.59
C GLY A 20 -39.93 0.41 4.71
N MET A 21 -38.90 -0.40 4.38
CA MET A 21 -38.17 -0.24 3.10
C MET A 21 -38.03 -1.61 2.41
N PRO A 22 -38.14 -1.67 1.07
CA PRO A 22 -38.29 -2.92 0.32
C PRO A 22 -36.98 -3.73 0.28
N LYS A 23 -37.12 -5.05 0.41
CA LYS A 23 -36.06 -6.03 0.13
C LYS A 23 -35.87 -6.11 -1.39
N MET A 24 -34.68 -5.77 -1.90
CA MET A 24 -34.26 -6.18 -3.24
C MET A 24 -33.47 -7.48 -3.15
N ASN A 25 -34.03 -8.54 -3.76
CA ASN A 25 -33.25 -9.66 -4.27
C ASN A 25 -32.44 -9.14 -5.47
N VAL A 26 -31.12 -9.30 -5.46
CA VAL A 26 -30.30 -9.11 -6.68
C VAL A 26 -29.45 -10.34 -6.90
N GLN A 27 -29.82 -11.07 -7.95
CA GLN A 27 -29.06 -12.11 -8.61
C GLN A 27 -28.27 -11.40 -9.70
N ALA A 28 -26.94 -11.34 -9.58
CA ALA A 28 -26.10 -10.59 -10.50
C ALA A 28 -25.44 -11.51 -11.53
N THR A 29 -25.65 -11.21 -12.81
CA THR A 29 -25.11 -11.91 -13.97
C THR A 29 -23.95 -11.10 -14.55
N THR A 30 -22.71 -11.61 -14.45
CA THR A 30 -21.59 -11.07 -15.23
C THR A 30 -21.68 -11.59 -16.67
N ASN A 31 -21.67 -10.71 -17.67
CA ASN A 31 -21.65 -11.13 -19.08
C ASN A 31 -20.34 -11.86 -19.38
N ASP A 32 -20.43 -12.96 -20.11
CA ASP A 32 -19.33 -13.85 -20.42
C ASP A 32 -18.95 -13.71 -21.89
N ASN A 33 -17.72 -13.27 -22.17
CA ASN A 33 -17.30 -12.99 -23.54
C ASN A 33 -17.03 -14.30 -24.29
N LYS A 34 -17.43 -14.35 -25.57
CA LYS A 34 -17.05 -15.46 -26.44
C LYS A 34 -15.60 -15.31 -26.86
N ILE A 35 -14.86 -16.43 -26.82
CA ILE A 35 -13.45 -16.46 -27.23
C ILE A 35 -13.33 -16.09 -28.72
N ILE A 36 -14.28 -16.56 -29.55
CA ILE A 36 -14.46 -16.15 -30.95
C ILE A 36 -15.52 -15.06 -30.96
N SER A 37 -15.10 -13.82 -31.20
CA SER A 37 -15.94 -12.63 -31.20
C SER A 37 -15.27 -11.49 -31.96
N ASP A 38 -16.07 -10.50 -32.36
CA ASP A 38 -15.56 -9.27 -32.97
C ASP A 38 -14.62 -8.54 -32.00
N ASN A 39 -13.62 -7.86 -32.56
CA ASN A 39 -12.62 -7.13 -31.80
C ASN A 39 -12.68 -5.63 -32.11
N GLU A 40 -12.87 -4.83 -31.08
CA GLU A 40 -12.99 -3.37 -31.15
C GLU A 40 -11.68 -2.65 -30.77
N ILE A 41 -10.64 -3.41 -30.40
CA ILE A 41 -9.36 -2.89 -29.92
C ILE A 41 -8.31 -2.96 -31.02
N THR A 42 -7.49 -1.93 -31.18
CA THR A 42 -6.32 -1.97 -32.05
C THR A 42 -5.08 -2.52 -31.32
N ALA A 43 -4.16 -3.14 -32.05
CA ALA A 43 -2.86 -3.57 -31.49
C ALA A 43 -2.11 -2.41 -30.79
N LYS A 44 -2.26 -1.18 -31.30
CA LYS A 44 -1.67 0.03 -30.70
C LYS A 44 -2.27 0.36 -29.33
N GLU A 45 -3.58 0.21 -29.16
CA GLU A 45 -4.24 0.40 -27.86
C GLU A 45 -3.83 -0.69 -26.86
N ALA A 46 -3.77 -1.94 -27.31
CA ALA A 46 -3.28 -3.06 -26.51
C ALA A 46 -1.82 -2.87 -26.06
N LYS A 47 -0.95 -2.33 -26.92
CA LYS A 47 0.43 -1.94 -26.59
C LYS A 47 0.49 -0.87 -25.51
N ASN A 48 -0.30 0.19 -25.67
CA ASN A 48 -0.34 1.31 -24.72
C ASN A 48 -0.88 0.86 -23.36
N TRP A 49 -1.92 0.01 -23.38
CA TRP A 49 -2.47 -0.62 -22.19
C TRP A 49 -1.39 -1.44 -21.46
N ALA A 50 -0.73 -2.38 -22.15
CA ALA A 50 0.33 -3.21 -21.58
C ALA A 50 1.50 -2.37 -21.04
N LYS A 51 1.91 -1.31 -21.77
CA LYS A 51 2.92 -0.36 -21.32
C LYS A 51 2.51 0.34 -20.03
N SER A 52 1.25 0.76 -19.90
CA SER A 52 0.75 1.39 -18.67
C SER A 52 0.67 0.44 -17.47
N ARG A 53 0.63 -0.88 -17.73
CA ARG A 53 0.71 -1.96 -16.72
C ARG A 53 2.14 -2.42 -16.43
N GLY A 54 3.15 -1.73 -16.98
CA GLY A 54 4.56 -2.04 -16.75
C GLY A 54 5.01 -3.37 -17.38
N ALA A 55 4.46 -3.71 -18.55
CA ALA A 55 4.86 -4.86 -19.34
C ALA A 55 6.29 -4.74 -19.88
N THR A 56 6.94 -5.88 -20.12
CA THR A 56 8.25 -5.90 -20.79
C THR A 56 8.14 -5.46 -22.25
N LYS A 57 9.25 -4.99 -22.83
CA LYS A 57 9.27 -4.55 -24.24
C LYS A 57 8.83 -5.66 -25.20
N THR A 58 9.26 -6.89 -24.94
CA THR A 58 8.89 -8.06 -25.74
C THR A 58 7.39 -8.33 -25.65
N PHE A 59 6.82 -8.34 -24.44
CA PHE A 59 5.38 -8.57 -24.26
C PHE A 59 4.54 -7.52 -24.98
N ILE A 60 4.93 -6.23 -24.88
CA ILE A 60 4.29 -5.14 -25.62
C ILE A 60 4.32 -5.44 -27.14
N GLY A 61 5.44 -5.97 -27.64
CA GLY A 61 5.58 -6.36 -29.05
C GLY A 61 4.64 -7.49 -29.48
N LEU A 62 4.28 -8.43 -28.59
CA LEU A 62 3.42 -9.57 -28.94
C LEU A 62 2.03 -9.15 -29.42
N ALA A 63 1.55 -7.96 -29.06
CA ALA A 63 0.29 -7.43 -29.55
C ALA A 63 0.22 -7.38 -31.10
N ASP A 64 1.33 -7.14 -31.79
CA ASP A 64 1.31 -7.18 -33.27
C ASP A 64 0.99 -8.58 -33.78
N LEU A 65 1.64 -9.59 -33.22
CA LEU A 65 1.48 -10.99 -33.62
C LEU A 65 0.07 -11.52 -33.31
N TYR A 66 -0.53 -11.14 -32.18
CA TYR A 66 -1.91 -11.55 -31.87
C TYR A 66 -2.91 -10.99 -32.89
N TRP A 67 -2.75 -9.72 -33.30
CA TRP A 67 -3.62 -9.11 -34.30
C TRP A 67 -3.34 -9.59 -35.73
N GLU A 68 -2.09 -9.94 -36.03
CA GLU A 68 -1.69 -10.50 -37.32
C GLU A 68 -2.28 -11.91 -37.54
N TYR A 69 -2.22 -12.78 -36.53
CA TYR A 69 -2.54 -14.20 -36.70
C TYR A 69 -3.98 -14.60 -36.30
N ALA A 70 -4.76 -13.73 -35.68
CA ALA A 70 -6.09 -14.09 -35.16
C ALA A 70 -7.06 -14.64 -36.21
N GLU A 71 -7.11 -14.04 -37.40
CA GLU A 71 -7.99 -14.46 -38.51
C GLU A 71 -7.61 -15.87 -39.02
N ASP A 72 -6.30 -16.11 -39.20
CA ASP A 72 -5.75 -17.41 -39.61
C ASP A 72 -5.87 -18.49 -38.51
N CYS A 73 -6.03 -18.06 -37.25
CA CYS A 73 -6.18 -18.92 -36.09
C CYS A 73 -7.63 -19.01 -35.57
N GLY A 74 -8.60 -19.13 -36.48
CA GLY A 74 -9.98 -19.47 -36.14
C GLY A 74 -10.81 -18.30 -35.58
N ASP A 75 -10.45 -17.08 -35.95
CA ASP A 75 -11.12 -15.83 -35.59
C ASP A 75 -11.22 -15.60 -34.07
N VAL A 76 -10.21 -16.06 -33.33
CA VAL A 76 -10.12 -15.79 -31.89
C VAL A 76 -9.93 -14.29 -31.69
N ASN A 77 -10.70 -13.70 -30.76
CA ASN A 77 -10.56 -12.29 -30.44
C ASN A 77 -9.13 -12.01 -29.92
N PRO A 78 -8.30 -11.25 -30.66
CA PRO A 78 -6.88 -11.07 -30.34
C PRO A 78 -6.67 -10.34 -29.02
N ALA A 79 -7.57 -9.44 -28.64
CA ALA A 79 -7.50 -8.74 -27.36
C ALA A 79 -7.75 -9.68 -26.18
N ILE A 80 -8.68 -10.63 -26.30
CA ILE A 80 -8.91 -11.67 -25.28
C ILE A 80 -7.66 -12.54 -25.11
N ALA A 81 -7.10 -13.05 -26.21
CA ALA A 81 -5.89 -13.87 -26.17
C ALA A 81 -4.69 -13.10 -25.62
N TYR A 82 -4.55 -11.81 -25.96
CA TYR A 82 -3.48 -10.97 -25.47
C TYR A 82 -3.56 -10.69 -23.96
N VAL A 83 -4.75 -10.40 -23.42
CA VAL A 83 -4.90 -10.21 -21.96
C VAL A 83 -4.76 -11.52 -21.19
N GLN A 84 -5.13 -12.65 -21.80
CA GLN A 84 -4.84 -13.97 -21.24
C GLN A 84 -3.32 -14.20 -21.16
N ALA A 85 -2.57 -13.86 -22.21
CA ALA A 85 -1.11 -13.92 -22.18
C ALA A 85 -0.50 -12.98 -21.13
N ALA A 86 -1.09 -11.81 -20.91
CA ALA A 86 -0.67 -10.90 -19.85
C ALA A 86 -0.83 -11.54 -18.46
N LYS A 87 -1.94 -12.24 -18.25
CA LYS A 87 -2.18 -13.00 -17.02
C LYS A 87 -1.18 -14.14 -16.84
N GLU A 88 -0.95 -14.94 -17.88
CA GLU A 88 -0.11 -16.14 -17.82
C GLU A 88 1.37 -15.79 -17.59
N THR A 89 1.84 -14.72 -18.22
CA THR A 89 3.26 -14.32 -18.17
C THR A 89 3.54 -13.23 -17.12
N GLY A 90 2.52 -12.69 -16.45
CA GLY A 90 2.67 -11.50 -15.62
C GLY A 90 3.17 -10.29 -16.42
N TYR A 91 2.57 -10.05 -17.60
CA TYR A 91 2.97 -9.01 -18.57
C TYR A 91 4.40 -9.18 -19.11
N GLY A 92 4.79 -10.43 -19.38
CA GLY A 92 6.11 -10.82 -19.90
C GLY A 92 7.22 -10.87 -18.86
N LYS A 93 6.89 -10.86 -17.56
CA LYS A 93 7.88 -10.91 -16.46
C LYS A 93 8.24 -12.33 -16.06
N PHE A 94 7.40 -13.31 -16.41
CA PHE A 94 7.62 -14.73 -16.20
C PHE A 94 7.93 -15.09 -14.73
N THR A 95 6.95 -14.92 -13.86
CA THR A 95 7.09 -15.17 -12.40
C THR A 95 6.93 -16.64 -12.01
N GLY A 96 6.87 -17.55 -12.99
CA GLY A 96 6.65 -18.99 -12.82
C GLY A 96 7.86 -19.83 -13.26
N VAL A 97 7.62 -21.07 -13.70
CA VAL A 97 8.69 -22.00 -14.12
C VAL A 97 9.20 -21.80 -15.55
N LEU A 98 8.47 -21.04 -16.35
CA LEU A 98 8.88 -20.64 -17.70
C LEU A 98 9.56 -19.28 -17.64
N ASP A 99 10.45 -19.03 -18.58
CA ASP A 99 11.05 -17.74 -18.85
C ASP A 99 10.80 -17.32 -20.31
N GLU A 100 11.21 -16.11 -20.66
CA GLU A 100 11.05 -15.54 -21.99
C GLU A 100 11.65 -16.41 -23.11
N SER A 101 12.69 -17.21 -22.81
CA SER A 101 13.35 -18.08 -23.81
C SER A 101 12.49 -19.23 -24.30
N TYR A 102 11.33 -19.48 -23.68
CA TYR A 102 10.40 -20.52 -24.12
C TYR A 102 9.52 -20.09 -25.28
N ASN A 103 9.44 -18.78 -25.57
CA ASN A 103 8.52 -18.21 -26.54
C ASN A 103 7.08 -18.70 -26.34
N ASN A 104 6.67 -18.97 -25.10
CA ASN A 104 5.40 -19.58 -24.75
C ASN A 104 4.56 -18.57 -23.93
N PRO A 105 3.58 -17.90 -24.55
CA PRO A 105 2.87 -16.79 -23.92
C PRO A 105 1.73 -17.24 -22.99
N CYS A 106 1.45 -18.55 -22.90
CA CYS A 106 0.23 -19.04 -22.26
C CYS A 106 0.40 -20.31 -21.43
N GLY A 107 1.64 -20.74 -21.19
CA GLY A 107 1.94 -21.94 -20.40
C GLY A 107 1.57 -23.25 -21.10
N LEU A 108 1.55 -23.28 -22.44
CA LEU A 108 1.10 -24.46 -23.17
C LEU A 108 2.01 -25.67 -22.90
N LYS A 109 1.40 -26.81 -22.56
CA LYS A 109 2.13 -28.06 -22.29
C LYS A 109 2.49 -28.80 -23.56
N THR A 110 3.49 -29.68 -23.48
CA THR A 110 3.76 -30.66 -24.53
C THR A 110 2.59 -31.63 -24.71
N GLU A 111 2.63 -32.43 -25.78
CA GLU A 111 1.62 -33.46 -26.08
C GLU A 111 1.38 -34.40 -24.88
N LYS A 112 2.46 -34.77 -24.18
CA LYS A 112 2.43 -35.67 -23.00
C LYS A 112 1.81 -35.02 -21.75
N GLY A 113 1.77 -33.69 -21.69
CA GLY A 113 1.43 -32.97 -20.46
C GLY A 113 2.50 -33.11 -19.37
N GLY A 114 2.09 -32.94 -18.12
CA GLY A 114 2.97 -33.03 -16.95
C GLY A 114 2.59 -32.03 -15.86
N ASP A 115 3.43 -31.90 -14.84
CA ASP A 115 3.24 -31.00 -13.70
C ASP A 115 3.44 -29.53 -14.10
N ASP A 116 2.68 -28.61 -13.47
CA ASP A 116 2.78 -27.16 -13.73
C ASP A 116 4.13 -26.56 -13.30
N ASN A 117 4.88 -27.24 -12.43
CA ASN A 117 6.20 -26.83 -11.98
C ASN A 117 7.36 -27.52 -12.73
N ASP A 118 7.05 -28.46 -13.64
CA ASP A 118 8.07 -29.08 -14.49
C ASP A 118 8.25 -28.29 -15.78
N LYS A 119 9.39 -27.61 -15.91
CA LYS A 119 9.73 -26.85 -17.12
C LYS A 119 9.78 -27.72 -18.39
N ASN A 120 9.96 -29.03 -18.28
CA ASN A 120 9.99 -29.95 -19.43
C ASN A 120 8.59 -30.43 -19.83
N ALA A 121 7.59 -30.24 -18.97
CA ALA A 121 6.20 -30.49 -19.30
C ALA A 121 5.64 -29.42 -20.25
N HIS A 122 6.33 -28.29 -20.38
CA HIS A 122 5.92 -27.13 -21.17
C HIS A 122 6.60 -27.08 -22.54
N LYS A 123 5.84 -26.67 -23.55
CA LYS A 123 6.35 -26.53 -24.91
C LYS A 123 7.24 -25.30 -24.99
N LYS A 124 8.47 -25.49 -25.46
CA LYS A 124 9.34 -24.43 -25.95
C LYS A 124 9.17 -24.31 -27.47
N PHE A 125 8.90 -23.10 -27.94
CA PHE A 125 8.72 -22.77 -29.36
C PHE A 125 9.99 -22.14 -29.91
N ASP A 126 10.20 -22.27 -31.22
CA ASP A 126 11.44 -21.78 -31.85
C ASP A 126 11.49 -20.25 -31.90
N ASN A 127 10.32 -19.60 -31.97
CA ASN A 127 10.15 -18.15 -31.96
C ASN A 127 8.75 -17.75 -31.42
N TRP A 128 8.53 -16.44 -31.25
CA TRP A 128 7.26 -15.89 -30.75
C TRP A 128 6.08 -16.06 -31.72
N ASP A 129 6.33 -16.11 -33.02
CA ASP A 129 5.28 -16.36 -34.03
C ASP A 129 4.63 -17.73 -33.80
N GLU A 130 5.43 -18.78 -33.62
CA GLU A 130 4.92 -20.13 -33.32
C GLU A 130 4.17 -20.17 -31.99
N GLY A 131 4.69 -19.52 -30.95
CA GLY A 131 4.08 -19.51 -29.62
C GLY A 131 2.74 -18.77 -29.56
N VAL A 132 2.63 -17.63 -30.26
CA VAL A 132 1.39 -16.86 -30.35
C VAL A 132 0.34 -17.61 -31.19
N GLN A 133 0.74 -18.18 -32.34
CA GLN A 133 -0.16 -19.01 -33.14
C GLN A 133 -0.63 -20.25 -32.39
N ALA A 134 0.25 -20.93 -31.64
CA ALA A 134 -0.13 -22.07 -30.81
C ALA A 134 -1.12 -21.69 -29.71
N HIS A 135 -0.98 -20.51 -29.09
CA HIS A 135 -1.94 -20.00 -28.11
C HIS A 135 -3.31 -19.77 -28.76
N LEU A 136 -3.35 -19.05 -29.88
CA LEU A 136 -4.59 -18.77 -30.61
C LEU A 136 -5.25 -20.06 -31.09
N ASP A 137 -4.48 -21.01 -31.63
CA ASP A 137 -4.97 -22.32 -32.05
C ASP A 137 -5.59 -23.13 -30.90
N HIS A 138 -4.97 -23.09 -29.72
CA HIS A 138 -5.51 -23.80 -28.55
C HIS A 138 -6.85 -23.19 -28.13
N LEU A 139 -6.96 -21.86 -28.13
CA LEU A 139 -8.21 -21.15 -27.85
C LEU A 139 -9.29 -21.41 -28.91
N ALA A 140 -8.93 -21.39 -30.19
CA ALA A 140 -9.83 -21.70 -31.29
C ALA A 140 -10.39 -23.12 -31.18
N LEU A 141 -9.53 -24.08 -30.85
CA LEU A 141 -9.93 -25.46 -30.61
C LEU A 141 -10.89 -25.57 -29.42
N TYR A 142 -10.55 -24.97 -28.27
CA TYR A 142 -11.41 -24.92 -27.09
C TYR A 142 -12.77 -24.30 -27.40
N ALA A 143 -12.80 -23.22 -28.17
CA ALA A 143 -14.00 -22.52 -28.60
C ALA A 143 -14.81 -23.28 -29.67
N GLY A 144 -14.23 -24.32 -30.24
CA GLY A 144 -14.89 -25.16 -31.23
C GLY A 144 -14.89 -24.54 -32.63
N ALA A 145 -13.91 -23.71 -32.96
CA ALA A 145 -13.74 -23.07 -34.26
C ALA A 145 -13.91 -24.05 -35.43
N LYS A 146 -14.43 -23.52 -36.54
CA LYS A 146 -14.53 -24.27 -37.79
C LYS A 146 -13.11 -24.54 -38.31
N GLY A 147 -12.86 -25.75 -38.82
CA GLY A 147 -11.51 -26.15 -39.27
C GLY A 147 -10.62 -26.76 -38.19
N TYR A 148 -10.99 -26.68 -36.90
CA TYR A 148 -10.19 -27.24 -35.80
C TYR A 148 -10.62 -28.67 -35.42
N PRO A 149 -9.71 -29.54 -34.93
CA PRO A 149 -8.25 -29.34 -34.91
C PRO A 149 -7.66 -29.24 -36.33
N LYS A 150 -6.77 -28.28 -36.58
CA LYS A 150 -6.14 -28.06 -37.89
C LYS A 150 -4.82 -28.83 -38.03
N SER A 151 -4.48 -29.34 -39.20
CA SER A 151 -3.32 -30.24 -39.38
C SER A 151 -1.95 -29.56 -39.28
N ASP A 152 -1.91 -28.25 -39.47
CA ASP A 152 -0.72 -27.39 -39.50
C ASP A 152 -0.58 -26.52 -38.23
N SER A 153 -1.23 -26.92 -37.14
CA SER A 153 -1.16 -26.18 -35.87
C SER A 153 0.18 -26.34 -35.16
N TYR A 154 0.67 -25.26 -34.57
CA TYR A 154 1.80 -25.28 -33.65
C TYR A 154 1.42 -25.76 -32.23
N ASP A 155 0.12 -25.86 -31.91
CA ASP A 155 -0.37 -26.39 -30.63
C ASP A 155 -0.13 -27.92 -30.53
N PRO A 156 0.77 -28.37 -29.65
CA PRO A 156 1.07 -29.80 -29.47
C PRO A 156 -0.09 -30.56 -28.78
N ARG A 157 -1.12 -29.87 -28.33
CA ARG A 157 -2.32 -30.43 -27.67
C ARG A 157 -3.57 -30.21 -28.51
N ASN A 158 -3.42 -30.05 -29.82
CA ASN A 158 -4.48 -29.87 -30.81
C ASN A 158 -5.33 -31.15 -31.02
N PHE A 159 -5.90 -31.68 -29.95
CA PHE A 159 -6.65 -32.93 -29.94
C PHE A 159 -8.14 -32.68 -30.15
N ARG A 160 -8.77 -33.54 -30.94
CA ARG A 160 -10.23 -33.47 -31.15
C ARG A 160 -11.05 -33.58 -29.86
N THR A 161 -10.51 -34.22 -28.80
CA THR A 161 -11.17 -34.45 -27.52
C THR A 161 -11.38 -33.20 -26.65
N ILE A 162 -10.67 -32.11 -26.93
CA ILE A 162 -10.84 -30.82 -26.23
C ILE A 162 -11.67 -29.81 -27.03
N LYS A 163 -12.06 -30.16 -28.26
CA LYS A 163 -12.81 -29.27 -29.14
C LYS A 163 -14.14 -28.86 -28.50
N GLY A 164 -14.38 -27.56 -28.40
CA GLY A 164 -15.66 -27.01 -27.93
C GLY A 164 -15.90 -27.14 -26.43
N LYS A 165 -14.86 -27.42 -25.63
CA LYS A 165 -14.97 -27.50 -24.16
C LYS A 165 -15.13 -26.15 -23.48
N ALA A 166 -14.74 -25.06 -24.13
CA ALA A 166 -14.94 -23.70 -23.64
C ALA A 166 -15.17 -22.75 -24.80
N LYS A 167 -16.41 -22.37 -25.05
CA LYS A 167 -16.83 -21.38 -26.05
C LYS A 167 -16.68 -19.96 -25.55
N THR A 168 -16.74 -19.77 -24.25
CA THR A 168 -16.61 -18.48 -23.59
C THR A 168 -15.39 -18.42 -22.68
N VAL A 169 -14.99 -17.20 -22.34
CA VAL A 169 -13.80 -16.97 -21.51
C VAL A 169 -14.01 -17.54 -20.11
N LYS A 170 -15.21 -17.47 -19.49
CA LYS A 170 -15.44 -18.13 -18.19
C LYS A 170 -15.34 -19.64 -18.26
N GLU A 171 -15.73 -20.26 -19.37
CA GLU A 171 -15.61 -21.71 -19.54
C GLU A 171 -14.14 -22.17 -19.62
N LEU A 172 -13.17 -21.25 -19.78
CA LEU A 172 -11.74 -21.56 -19.62
C LEU A 172 -11.40 -21.90 -18.16
N SER A 173 -12.19 -21.47 -17.18
CA SER A 173 -12.02 -21.86 -15.78
C SER A 173 -12.12 -23.38 -15.61
N SER A 174 -11.16 -23.97 -14.90
CA SER A 174 -11.04 -25.42 -14.68
C SER A 174 -10.83 -26.27 -15.95
N VAL A 175 -10.76 -25.67 -17.15
CA VAL A 175 -10.53 -26.38 -18.43
C VAL A 175 -9.21 -25.97 -19.06
N TRP A 176 -8.89 -24.68 -19.07
CA TRP A 176 -7.58 -24.14 -19.46
C TRP A 176 -6.60 -24.19 -18.28
N ALA A 177 -7.01 -23.61 -17.15
CA ALA A 177 -6.25 -23.63 -15.90
C ALA A 177 -7.08 -24.26 -14.79
N PRO A 178 -6.46 -24.92 -13.79
CA PRO A 178 -7.18 -25.50 -12.64
C PRO A 178 -7.96 -24.49 -11.78
N SER A 179 -7.69 -23.19 -11.95
CA SER A 179 -8.38 -22.13 -11.21
C SER A 179 -9.83 -21.98 -11.68
N SER A 180 -10.77 -22.02 -10.73
CA SER A 180 -12.20 -21.82 -10.98
C SER A 180 -12.56 -20.38 -11.34
N THR A 181 -11.68 -19.42 -11.06
CA THR A 181 -11.87 -17.99 -11.35
C THR A 181 -11.06 -17.52 -12.55
N TYR A 182 -10.31 -18.42 -13.19
CA TYR A 182 -9.39 -18.08 -14.28
C TYR A 182 -10.06 -17.24 -15.38
N GLY A 183 -11.19 -17.70 -15.89
CA GLY A 183 -11.90 -17.01 -16.96
C GLY A 183 -12.54 -15.68 -16.53
N GLU A 184 -12.87 -15.53 -15.25
CA GLU A 184 -13.36 -14.25 -14.72
C GLU A 184 -12.23 -13.23 -14.63
N GLU A 185 -11.02 -13.67 -14.28
CA GLU A 185 -9.82 -12.83 -14.26
C GLU A 185 -9.39 -12.41 -15.66
N VAL A 186 -9.47 -13.31 -16.65
CA VAL A 186 -9.21 -12.97 -18.06
C VAL A 186 -10.26 -11.98 -18.58
N ASN A 187 -11.54 -12.20 -18.29
CA ASN A 187 -12.61 -11.25 -18.63
C ASN A 187 -12.39 -9.87 -17.99
N ALA A 188 -11.95 -9.82 -16.73
CA ALA A 188 -11.66 -8.56 -16.04
C ALA A 188 -10.52 -7.79 -16.71
N LEU A 189 -9.46 -8.48 -17.15
CA LEU A 189 -8.38 -7.84 -17.91
C LEU A 189 -8.85 -7.37 -19.28
N TYR A 190 -9.73 -8.13 -19.95
CA TYR A 190 -10.32 -7.74 -21.22
C TYR A 190 -11.17 -6.46 -21.08
N SER A 191 -12.03 -6.40 -20.05
CA SER A 191 -12.81 -5.20 -19.73
C SER A 191 -11.92 -4.00 -19.37
N ASP A 192 -10.79 -4.24 -18.69
CA ASP A 192 -9.83 -3.18 -18.38
C ASP A 192 -9.16 -2.62 -19.64
N LEU A 193 -8.82 -3.49 -20.60
CA LEU A 193 -8.29 -3.09 -21.90
C LEU A 193 -9.33 -2.30 -22.71
N LEU A 194 -10.58 -2.75 -22.76
CA LEU A 194 -11.68 -2.02 -23.40
C LEU A 194 -11.82 -0.60 -22.84
N ARG A 195 -11.89 -0.48 -21.51
CA ARG A 195 -11.97 0.83 -20.84
C ARG A 195 -10.76 1.72 -21.11
N TYR A 196 -9.56 1.14 -21.21
CA TYR A 196 -8.34 1.90 -21.53
C TYR A 196 -8.36 2.47 -22.95
N SER A 197 -8.92 1.73 -23.92
CA SER A 197 -8.97 2.14 -25.33
C SER A 197 -10.01 3.22 -25.64
N GLY A 198 -10.99 3.43 -24.76
CA GLY A 198 -12.11 4.34 -25.02
C GLY A 198 -13.19 3.76 -25.95
N ALA A 199 -13.19 2.44 -26.21
CA ALA A 199 -14.31 1.75 -26.83
C ALA A 199 -15.55 1.86 -25.92
N GLU A 200 -16.63 2.43 -26.45
CA GLU A 200 -17.91 2.60 -25.74
C GLU A 200 -18.53 1.23 -25.44
N VAL A 201 -18.71 0.91 -24.15
CA VAL A 201 -19.60 -0.17 -23.73
C VAL A 201 -21.01 0.43 -23.65
N GLU A 202 -21.97 -0.11 -24.41
CA GLU A 202 -23.38 0.27 -24.29
C GLU A 202 -23.85 0.11 -22.83
N ASP A 203 -24.08 1.24 -22.17
CA ASP A 203 -24.50 1.36 -20.78
C ASP A 203 -26.01 1.58 -20.76
N ASP A 204 -26.77 0.63 -20.18
CA ASP A 204 -28.19 0.83 -19.92
C ASP A 204 -28.45 0.85 -18.40
N ASN A 205 -28.33 2.06 -17.86
CA ASN A 205 -28.95 2.62 -16.66
C ASN A 205 -29.01 1.77 -15.36
N ASN A 206 -28.05 2.08 -14.49
CA ASN A 206 -28.22 2.33 -13.04
C ASN A 206 -28.74 1.17 -12.16
N ARG A 207 -27.80 0.43 -11.55
CA ARG A 207 -27.80 0.03 -10.12
C ARG A 207 -26.52 -0.71 -9.72
N ASP A 208 -26.00 -0.33 -8.55
CA ASP A 208 -25.05 -1.07 -7.72
C ASP A 208 -25.25 -2.60 -7.77
N ASN A 209 -24.21 -3.36 -8.16
CA ASN A 209 -23.72 -4.53 -7.41
C ASN A 209 -22.45 -5.13 -8.03
N SER A 210 -21.33 -4.94 -7.34
CA SER A 210 -20.09 -5.69 -7.57
C SER A 210 -20.29 -7.16 -7.22
N SER A 211 -20.10 -8.05 -8.19
CA SER A 211 -20.21 -9.50 -7.99
C SER A 211 -18.84 -10.16 -8.05
N LYS A 212 -18.25 -10.26 -6.86
CA LYS A 212 -17.59 -11.45 -6.29
C LYS A 212 -16.80 -12.32 -7.26
N VAL A 213 -15.48 -12.17 -7.21
CA VAL A 213 -14.52 -13.22 -7.58
C VAL A 213 -13.55 -13.37 -6.43
N SER A 214 -13.31 -14.61 -6.04
CA SER A 214 -12.66 -15.00 -4.81
C SER A 214 -11.57 -16.02 -5.11
N PRO A 215 -10.35 -15.89 -4.56
CA PRO A 215 -9.28 -16.89 -4.65
C PRO A 215 -9.65 -18.31 -4.18
N ASN A 216 -8.78 -19.25 -4.49
CA ASN A 216 -8.95 -20.69 -4.30
C ASN A 216 -8.29 -21.18 -2.99
N PRO A 217 -8.96 -21.95 -2.12
CA PRO A 217 -8.32 -22.83 -1.14
C PRO A 217 -8.09 -24.22 -1.75
N GLY A 218 -6.90 -24.78 -1.52
CA GLY A 218 -6.42 -26.00 -2.16
C GLY A 218 -7.25 -27.28 -1.97
N ILE A 219 -6.94 -28.23 -2.88
CA ILE A 219 -7.04 -29.69 -2.83
C ILE A 219 -8.39 -30.25 -2.32
N GLN A 220 -9.15 -30.87 -3.23
CA GLN A 220 -10.17 -31.86 -2.85
C GLN A 220 -9.48 -33.08 -2.22
N GLU A 221 -9.56 -33.21 -0.90
CA GLU A 221 -9.30 -34.46 -0.19
C GLU A 221 -10.62 -35.22 0.05
N ASN A 222 -10.58 -36.52 -0.18
CA ASN A 222 -11.73 -37.42 -0.07
C ASN A 222 -12.22 -37.57 1.38
N LYS A 223 -13.52 -37.78 1.54
CA LYS A 223 -14.16 -38.28 2.77
C LYS A 223 -13.41 -39.55 3.26
N PRO A 224 -13.27 -39.80 4.58
CA PRO A 224 -12.73 -41.07 5.08
C PRO A 224 -13.42 -42.24 4.39
N SER A 225 -12.66 -43.03 3.62
CA SER A 225 -13.18 -44.18 2.90
C SER A 225 -13.44 -45.32 3.89
N LEU A 226 -14.64 -45.91 3.82
CA LEU A 226 -14.96 -47.16 4.51
C LEU A 226 -14.10 -48.29 3.93
N PRO A 227 -13.60 -49.25 4.73
CA PRO A 227 -13.02 -50.47 4.19
C PRO A 227 -14.08 -51.26 3.42
N ASN A 228 -13.74 -51.65 2.18
CA ASN A 228 -14.58 -52.43 1.28
C ASN A 228 -14.61 -53.89 1.77
N ILE A 229 -15.74 -54.34 2.30
CA ILE A 229 -15.94 -55.74 2.70
C ILE A 229 -16.61 -56.44 1.51
N ASN A 230 -15.84 -57.14 0.68
CA ASN A 230 -16.28 -58.26 -0.17
C ASN A 230 -15.08 -58.83 -0.96
N GLU A 231 -14.44 -59.86 -0.40
CA GLU A 231 -13.86 -61.04 -1.07
C GLU A 231 -12.82 -61.69 -0.16
N VAL A 232 -13.23 -62.71 0.61
CA VAL A 232 -12.35 -63.82 0.97
C VAL A 232 -13.18 -65.11 0.93
N THR A 233 -13.05 -65.85 -0.17
CA THR A 233 -13.45 -67.25 -0.23
C THR A 233 -12.39 -68.11 0.45
N ASN A 234 -12.84 -68.90 1.43
CA ASN A 234 -12.32 -70.20 1.89
C ASN A 234 -10.81 -70.47 1.77
N ASN A 235 -10.12 -70.49 2.92
CA ASN A 235 -9.32 -71.66 3.27
C ASN A 235 -9.08 -71.83 4.78
N GLN A 236 -8.85 -73.08 5.14
CA GLN A 236 -8.98 -73.73 6.45
C GLN A 236 -7.98 -73.30 7.54
N ASN A 237 -8.48 -73.28 8.78
CA ASN A 237 -7.82 -73.59 10.07
C ASN A 237 -6.42 -73.01 10.37
N THR A 238 -6.40 -71.93 11.16
CA THR A 238 -5.54 -71.76 12.36
C THR A 238 -6.19 -70.72 13.27
N ASP A 239 -6.19 -70.93 14.59
CA ASP A 239 -6.65 -70.00 15.63
C ASP A 239 -5.87 -68.66 15.62
N SER A 240 -6.20 -67.79 14.67
CA SER A 240 -5.77 -66.39 14.69
C SER A 240 -6.88 -65.54 15.31
N VAL A 241 -6.65 -65.07 16.54
CA VAL A 241 -7.41 -63.97 17.13
C VAL A 241 -7.38 -62.81 16.13
N SER A 242 -8.51 -62.52 15.51
CA SER A 242 -8.67 -61.38 14.62
C SER A 242 -8.61 -60.10 15.45
N ILE A 243 -7.42 -59.51 15.56
CA ILE A 243 -7.22 -58.21 16.21
C ILE A 243 -7.72 -57.11 15.26
N TRP A 244 -9.03 -56.90 15.21
CA TRP A 244 -9.57 -55.67 14.60
C TRP A 244 -9.09 -54.51 15.46
N SER A 245 -8.28 -53.60 14.91
CA SER A 245 -7.86 -52.41 15.65
C SER A 245 -9.08 -51.58 16.04
N ASN A 246 -9.41 -51.51 17.32
CA ASN A 246 -10.53 -50.70 17.86
C ASN A 246 -10.26 -49.18 17.80
N ILE A 247 -9.20 -48.74 17.12
CA ILE A 247 -8.71 -47.37 17.05
C ILE A 247 -9.22 -46.72 15.77
N GLY A 248 -9.67 -45.47 15.84
CA GLY A 248 -10.00 -44.67 14.67
C GLY A 248 -11.39 -44.03 14.70
N TRP A 249 -11.78 -43.48 13.56
CA TRP A 249 -13.04 -42.77 13.39
C TRP A 249 -14.25 -43.69 13.42
N ARG A 250 -15.30 -43.29 14.15
CA ARG A 250 -16.60 -43.97 14.20
C ARG A 250 -17.74 -42.94 14.08
N TYR A 251 -18.73 -43.25 13.24
CA TYR A 251 -19.94 -42.46 13.08
C TYR A 251 -21.11 -43.13 13.79
N SER A 252 -21.73 -42.45 14.75
CA SER A 252 -22.90 -42.98 15.48
C SER A 252 -23.78 -41.83 15.97
N ASN A 253 -25.10 -42.04 15.96
CA ASN A 253 -26.08 -41.06 16.44
C ASN A 253 -25.95 -39.66 15.82
N GLY A 254 -25.51 -39.57 14.56
CA GLY A 254 -25.32 -38.29 13.87
C GLY A 254 -23.95 -37.65 14.03
N TYR A 255 -23.05 -38.22 14.83
CA TYR A 255 -21.76 -37.61 15.19
C TYR A 255 -20.57 -38.49 14.84
N TRP A 256 -19.46 -37.86 14.43
CA TRP A 256 -18.14 -38.49 14.32
C TRP A 256 -17.40 -38.41 15.65
N SER A 257 -16.80 -39.53 16.08
CA SER A 257 -15.91 -39.64 17.24
C SER A 257 -14.65 -40.40 16.86
N TYR A 258 -13.52 -40.11 17.51
CA TYR A 258 -12.27 -40.86 17.34
C TYR A 258 -11.99 -41.72 18.57
N TYR A 259 -11.80 -43.02 18.38
CA TYR A 259 -11.52 -43.98 19.45
C TYR A 259 -10.03 -44.26 19.55
N LYS A 260 -9.47 -44.19 20.75
CA LYS A 260 -8.05 -44.49 21.04
C LYS A 260 -7.85 -46.00 21.28
N SER A 261 -6.61 -46.42 21.52
CA SER A 261 -6.23 -47.81 21.82
C SER A 261 -6.92 -48.39 23.05
N ASP A 262 -7.30 -47.54 24.00
CA ASP A 262 -8.08 -47.89 25.20
C ASP A 262 -9.61 -47.97 24.95
N ASN A 263 -10.05 -47.84 23.68
CA ASN A 263 -11.46 -47.79 23.28
C ASN A 263 -12.25 -46.63 23.92
N MET A 264 -11.58 -45.61 24.47
CA MET A 264 -12.19 -44.36 24.89
C MET A 264 -12.22 -43.34 23.75
N LYS A 265 -13.22 -42.46 23.77
CA LYS A 265 -13.28 -41.31 22.84
C LYS A 265 -12.17 -40.30 23.14
N ALA A 266 -11.52 -39.81 22.10
CA ALA A 266 -10.65 -38.64 22.20
C ALA A 266 -11.47 -37.35 22.41
N THR A 267 -10.89 -36.39 23.12
CA THR A 267 -11.41 -35.04 23.34
C THR A 267 -10.29 -34.04 23.05
N GLY A 268 -10.64 -32.80 22.71
CA GLY A 268 -9.67 -31.77 22.33
C GLY A 268 -9.08 -31.98 20.94
N TRP A 269 -7.88 -31.45 20.72
CA TRP A 269 -7.17 -31.55 19.45
C TRP A 269 -6.56 -32.95 19.25
N ILE A 270 -6.76 -33.52 18.07
CA ILE A 270 -6.09 -34.75 17.61
C ILE A 270 -5.52 -34.56 16.21
N ASN A 271 -4.47 -35.29 15.87
CA ASN A 271 -3.82 -35.23 14.56
C ASN A 271 -3.65 -36.62 13.89
N PRO A 272 -4.74 -37.38 13.68
CA PRO A 272 -4.66 -38.62 12.92
C PRO A 272 -4.27 -38.32 11.46
N ASP A 273 -3.35 -39.12 10.93
CA ASP A 273 -2.97 -39.12 9.51
C ASP A 273 -2.54 -37.73 8.98
N GLY A 274 -1.94 -36.90 9.84
CA GLY A 274 -1.38 -35.59 9.48
C GLY A 274 -2.38 -34.43 9.41
N ASN A 275 -3.66 -34.67 9.71
CA ASN A 275 -4.70 -33.64 9.74
C ASN A 275 -5.19 -33.36 11.17
N TRP A 276 -5.28 -32.07 11.55
CA TRP A 276 -5.78 -31.66 12.87
C TRP A 276 -7.31 -31.63 12.92
N TYR A 277 -7.90 -32.19 13.97
CA TYR A 277 -9.34 -32.18 14.25
C TYR A 277 -9.60 -31.79 15.70
N TYR A 278 -10.77 -31.23 16.00
CA TYR A 278 -11.16 -30.89 17.36
C TYR A 278 -12.42 -31.65 17.79
N LEU A 279 -12.32 -32.35 18.92
CA LEU A 279 -13.40 -33.12 19.53
C LEU A 279 -13.88 -32.37 20.78
N ASP A 280 -15.18 -32.19 20.94
CA ASP A 280 -15.72 -31.56 22.15
C ASP A 280 -15.56 -32.46 23.38
N LYS A 281 -16.04 -31.97 24.53
CA LYS A 281 -15.97 -32.70 25.81
C LYS A 281 -16.69 -34.06 25.82
N ASN A 282 -17.62 -34.29 24.89
CA ASN A 282 -18.33 -35.56 24.72
C ASN A 282 -17.67 -36.47 23.68
N GLY A 283 -16.56 -36.02 23.09
CA GLY A 283 -15.83 -36.71 22.03
C GLY A 283 -16.49 -36.58 20.66
N TYR A 284 -17.31 -35.55 20.43
CA TYR A 284 -17.92 -35.29 19.12
C TYR A 284 -17.09 -34.29 18.32
N MET A 285 -16.79 -34.65 17.08
CA MET A 285 -16.04 -33.82 16.15
C MET A 285 -16.76 -32.51 15.85
N LYS A 286 -16.03 -31.40 15.95
CA LYS A 286 -16.52 -30.08 15.61
C LYS A 286 -16.20 -29.74 14.15
N THR A 287 -17.10 -28.97 13.57
CA THR A 287 -16.97 -28.33 12.26
C THR A 287 -17.35 -26.85 12.41
N GLY A 288 -16.92 -26.01 11.47
CA GLY A 288 -17.12 -24.57 11.50
C GLY A 288 -16.16 -23.86 12.47
N TRP A 289 -16.53 -22.63 12.84
CA TRP A 289 -15.74 -21.81 13.76
C TRP A 289 -15.77 -22.36 15.19
N ILE A 290 -14.60 -22.40 15.82
CA ILE A 290 -14.46 -22.59 17.26
C ILE A 290 -13.57 -21.49 17.85
N ASN A 291 -13.90 -21.07 19.07
CA ASN A 291 -13.09 -20.13 19.83
C ASN A 291 -12.54 -20.86 21.06
N LEU A 292 -11.21 -20.93 21.15
CA LEU A 292 -10.50 -21.52 22.27
C LEU A 292 -9.58 -20.44 22.85
N ASN A 293 -9.86 -20.01 24.09
CA ASN A 293 -9.05 -19.02 24.80
C ASN A 293 -8.78 -17.74 23.98
N ASN A 294 -9.83 -17.13 23.42
CA ASN A 294 -9.78 -15.96 22.55
C ASN A 294 -9.04 -16.15 21.21
N THR A 295 -8.73 -17.39 20.83
CA THR A 295 -8.17 -17.72 19.52
C THR A 295 -9.22 -18.44 18.69
N TRP A 296 -9.53 -17.89 17.51
CA TRP A 296 -10.45 -18.49 16.57
C TRP A 296 -9.75 -19.47 15.64
N TYR A 297 -10.39 -20.61 15.41
CA TYR A 297 -10.00 -21.65 14.46
C TYR A 297 -11.20 -22.02 13.61
N TYR A 298 -10.95 -22.52 12.40
CA TYR A 298 -12.01 -23.03 11.54
C TYR A 298 -11.78 -24.50 11.21
N LEU A 299 -12.79 -25.33 11.42
CA LEU A 299 -12.79 -26.75 11.08
C LEU A 299 -13.65 -26.90 9.82
N LYS A 300 -13.07 -27.45 8.74
CA LYS A 300 -13.78 -27.70 7.49
C LYS A 300 -14.96 -28.66 7.71
N SER A 301 -15.79 -28.86 6.70
CA SER A 301 -16.90 -29.83 6.75
C SER A 301 -16.43 -31.26 7.03
N SER A 302 -15.19 -31.61 6.65
CA SER A 302 -14.54 -32.88 7.00
C SER A 302 -14.11 -32.97 8.46
N GLY A 303 -14.13 -31.86 9.20
CA GLY A 303 -13.57 -31.72 10.55
C GLY A 303 -12.09 -31.33 10.57
N ALA A 304 -11.40 -31.38 9.44
CA ALA A 304 -10.00 -30.99 9.35
C ALA A 304 -9.84 -29.47 9.56
N MET A 305 -8.84 -29.07 10.33
CA MET A 305 -8.53 -27.68 10.63
C MET A 305 -8.06 -26.94 9.36
N ALA A 306 -8.65 -25.77 9.11
CA ALA A 306 -8.21 -24.90 8.03
C ALA A 306 -6.89 -24.19 8.36
N LYS A 307 -6.10 -23.96 7.32
CA LYS A 307 -4.85 -23.19 7.31
C LYS A 307 -4.84 -22.33 6.04
N GLY A 308 -4.09 -21.24 6.07
CA GLY A 308 -3.99 -20.30 4.97
C GLY A 308 -5.29 -19.54 4.72
N TRP A 309 -5.50 -19.16 3.47
CA TRP A 309 -6.68 -18.43 3.02
C TRP A 309 -7.94 -19.28 3.11
N LEU A 310 -8.98 -18.71 3.71
CA LEU A 310 -10.29 -19.34 3.88
C LEU A 310 -11.38 -18.39 3.41
N ASN A 311 -12.23 -18.87 2.51
CA ASN A 311 -13.42 -18.14 2.07
C ASN A 311 -14.67 -18.74 2.68
N ILE A 312 -15.45 -17.92 3.37
CA ILE A 312 -16.78 -18.28 3.83
C ILE A 312 -17.74 -17.20 3.34
N ASN A 313 -18.68 -17.59 2.48
CA ASN A 313 -19.74 -16.71 1.98
C ASN A 313 -19.23 -15.41 1.32
N ASN A 314 -18.08 -15.46 0.64
CA ASN A 314 -17.38 -14.32 0.02
C ASN A 314 -16.68 -13.38 1.01
N THR A 315 -16.52 -13.81 2.26
CA THR A 315 -15.65 -13.15 3.22
C THR A 315 -14.36 -13.95 3.34
N TRP A 316 -13.24 -13.26 3.16
CA TRP A 316 -11.92 -13.85 3.25
C TRP A 316 -11.37 -13.76 4.67
N TYR A 317 -10.77 -14.85 5.12
CA TYR A 317 -10.06 -14.99 6.39
C TYR A 317 -8.69 -15.58 6.11
N TYR A 318 -7.75 -15.41 7.04
CA TYR A 318 -6.47 -16.09 6.97
C TYR A 318 -6.15 -16.78 8.31
N LEU A 319 -5.81 -18.06 8.22
CA LEU A 319 -5.47 -18.91 9.36
C LEU A 319 -3.98 -19.20 9.26
N LYS A 320 -3.22 -18.93 10.33
CA LYS A 320 -1.80 -19.29 10.41
C LYS A 320 -1.63 -20.81 10.31
N ASP A 321 -0.39 -21.29 10.18
CA ASP A 321 -0.12 -22.74 10.15
C ASP A 321 -0.56 -23.48 11.43
N SER A 322 -0.64 -22.74 12.55
CA SER A 322 -1.21 -23.21 13.81
C SER A 322 -2.74 -23.31 13.81
N GLY A 323 -3.41 -22.85 12.75
CA GLY A 323 -4.86 -22.73 12.63
C GLY A 323 -5.46 -21.46 13.25
N ALA A 324 -4.64 -20.65 13.94
CA ALA A 324 -5.10 -19.41 14.55
C ALA A 324 -5.46 -18.36 13.47
N MET A 325 -6.67 -17.81 13.55
CA MET A 325 -7.14 -16.72 12.70
C MET A 325 -6.38 -15.41 12.97
N VAL A 326 -6.04 -14.68 11.92
CA VAL A 326 -5.39 -13.36 12.02
C VAL A 326 -6.41 -12.23 12.07
N ASN A 327 -5.99 -11.09 12.62
CA ASN A 327 -6.66 -9.79 12.55
C ASN A 327 -5.59 -8.68 12.39
N GLY A 328 -6.01 -7.45 12.07
CA GLY A 328 -5.12 -6.31 11.83
C GLY A 328 -4.32 -6.42 10.52
N PHE A 329 -3.27 -5.61 10.40
CA PHE A 329 -2.34 -5.68 9.28
C PHE A 329 -1.45 -6.92 9.36
N ASN A 330 -1.39 -7.70 8.28
CA ASN A 330 -0.58 -8.91 8.18
C ASN A 330 0.13 -8.98 6.84
N LYS A 331 1.43 -9.28 6.86
CA LYS A 331 2.21 -9.53 5.65
C LYS A 331 2.13 -11.02 5.29
N ILE A 332 1.55 -11.32 4.13
CA ILE A 332 1.32 -12.67 3.62
C ILE A 332 1.87 -12.71 2.19
N ASN A 333 2.79 -13.62 1.89
CA ASN A 333 3.42 -13.75 0.56
C ASN A 333 3.94 -12.41 -0.01
N ASN A 334 4.66 -11.66 0.83
CA ASN A 334 5.23 -10.35 0.54
C ASN A 334 4.22 -9.21 0.24
N LYS A 335 2.92 -9.43 0.47
CA LYS A 335 1.88 -8.40 0.37
C LYS A 335 1.26 -8.13 1.75
N ILE A 336 0.82 -6.90 1.99
CA ILE A 336 0.20 -6.50 3.26
C ILE A 336 -1.32 -6.51 3.10
N TYR A 337 -2.02 -7.17 4.01
CA TYR A 337 -3.47 -7.26 4.05
C TYR A 337 -3.99 -6.72 5.36
N TYR A 338 -5.21 -6.17 5.38
CA TYR A 338 -5.88 -5.78 6.62
C TYR A 338 -7.11 -6.67 6.88
N PHE A 339 -7.18 -7.21 8.09
CA PHE A 339 -8.32 -8.00 8.58
C PHE A 339 -8.96 -7.27 9.75
N ASP A 340 -10.27 -7.14 9.77
CA ASP A 340 -10.97 -6.52 10.89
C ASP A 340 -10.96 -7.40 12.15
N ASN A 341 -11.58 -6.93 13.24
CA ASN A 341 -11.63 -7.67 14.51
C ASN A 341 -12.35 -9.03 14.42
N SER A 342 -13.20 -9.23 13.40
CA SER A 342 -13.83 -10.52 13.11
C SER A 342 -12.96 -11.45 12.27
N GLY A 343 -11.78 -10.99 11.86
CA GLY A 343 -10.88 -11.68 10.95
C GLY A 343 -11.28 -11.56 9.47
N SER A 344 -12.24 -10.70 9.15
CA SER A 344 -12.68 -10.49 7.77
C SER A 344 -11.71 -9.58 7.04
N MET A 345 -11.15 -10.05 5.93
CA MET A 345 -10.25 -9.27 5.08
C MET A 345 -11.00 -8.09 4.47
N LYS A 346 -10.36 -6.92 4.50
CA LYS A 346 -10.92 -5.67 3.99
C LYS A 346 -10.36 -5.37 2.60
N VAL A 347 -11.19 -4.69 1.80
CA VAL A 347 -10.90 -4.25 0.42
C VAL A 347 -11.43 -2.82 0.26
N GLY A 348 -10.91 -2.09 -0.71
CA GLY A 348 -11.24 -0.69 -0.98
C GLY A 348 -10.68 0.27 0.05
N TRP A 349 -11.30 1.45 0.15
CA TRP A 349 -10.94 2.46 1.13
C TRP A 349 -11.36 2.03 2.54
N GLU A 350 -10.40 1.96 3.46
CA GLU A 350 -10.64 1.68 4.87
C GLU A 350 -9.98 2.75 5.73
N LYS A 351 -10.73 3.29 6.71
CA LYS A 351 -10.20 4.24 7.67
C LYS A 351 -9.75 3.51 8.94
N ILE A 352 -8.44 3.49 9.19
CA ILE A 352 -7.80 2.77 10.30
C ILE A 352 -6.97 3.78 11.10
N ASN A 353 -7.26 3.92 12.40
CA ASN A 353 -6.57 4.86 13.30
C ASN A 353 -6.45 6.28 12.71
N ASN A 354 -7.57 6.83 12.23
CA ASN A 354 -7.69 8.13 11.56
C ASN A 354 -7.09 8.28 10.16
N TYR A 355 -6.31 7.31 9.67
CA TYR A 355 -5.76 7.36 8.31
C TYR A 355 -6.57 6.52 7.33
N TRP A 356 -6.64 6.98 6.09
CA TRP A 356 -7.25 6.22 5.00
C TRP A 356 -6.20 5.34 4.35
N TYR A 357 -6.54 4.08 4.11
CA TYR A 357 -5.74 3.12 3.37
C TYR A 357 -6.58 2.62 2.20
N TYR A 358 -5.93 2.29 1.10
CA TYR A 358 -6.60 1.59 0.02
C TYR A 358 -6.08 0.17 -0.08
N LEU A 359 -6.99 -0.78 0.15
CA LEU A 359 -6.76 -2.20 -0.04
C LEU A 359 -7.29 -2.54 -1.42
N SER A 360 -6.51 -3.22 -2.25
CA SER A 360 -6.98 -3.62 -3.58
C SER A 360 -8.19 -4.56 -3.45
N LEU A 361 -8.85 -4.89 -4.57
CA LEU A 361 -9.89 -5.93 -4.57
C LEU A 361 -9.36 -7.32 -4.19
N SER A 362 -8.07 -7.56 -4.35
CA SER A 362 -7.40 -8.76 -3.85
C SER A 362 -7.03 -8.65 -2.36
N GLY A 363 -7.27 -7.49 -1.73
CA GLY A 363 -7.01 -7.21 -0.32
C GLY A 363 -5.63 -6.64 -0.02
N ASP A 364 -4.71 -6.61 -0.99
CA ASP A 364 -3.37 -6.08 -0.77
C ASP A 364 -3.36 -4.55 -0.72
N MET A 365 -2.79 -4.02 0.35
CA MET A 365 -2.62 -2.60 0.60
C MET A 365 -1.79 -1.96 -0.51
N GLN A 366 -2.28 -0.85 -1.05
CA GLN A 366 -1.62 -0.07 -2.08
C GLN A 366 -0.75 1.02 -1.48
N THR A 367 0.36 1.32 -2.15
CA THR A 367 1.28 2.43 -1.88
C THR A 367 1.60 3.17 -3.18
N GLY A 368 2.19 4.35 -3.09
CA GLY A 368 2.50 5.23 -4.22
C GLY A 368 1.28 5.88 -4.85
N TRP A 369 1.42 6.29 -6.11
CA TRP A 369 0.32 6.86 -6.89
C TRP A 369 -0.75 5.81 -7.21
N LEU A 370 -1.99 6.15 -6.88
CA LEU A 370 -3.16 5.30 -7.11
C LEU A 370 -4.21 6.08 -7.90
N ASN A 371 -4.66 5.54 -9.02
CA ASN A 371 -5.78 6.09 -9.78
C ASN A 371 -7.02 5.21 -9.60
N ILE A 372 -8.09 5.79 -9.08
CA ILE A 372 -9.39 5.14 -8.92
C ILE A 372 -10.41 5.97 -9.69
N ASN A 373 -10.97 5.39 -10.75
CA ASN A 373 -12.03 6.01 -11.56
C ASN A 373 -11.66 7.42 -12.08
N GLY A 374 -10.42 7.61 -12.51
CA GLY A 374 -9.93 8.89 -13.04
C GLY A 374 -9.42 9.85 -11.95
N THR A 375 -9.77 9.63 -10.69
CA THR A 375 -9.24 10.42 -9.56
C THR A 375 -7.92 9.81 -9.09
N SER A 376 -6.88 10.63 -9.06
CA SER A 376 -5.57 10.22 -8.56
C SER A 376 -5.42 10.55 -7.09
N TYR A 377 -4.78 9.65 -6.35
CA TYR A 377 -4.45 9.73 -4.94
C TYR A 377 -2.98 9.38 -4.80
N TYR A 378 -2.36 9.78 -3.69
CA TYR A 378 -1.05 9.27 -3.30
C TYR A 378 -1.16 8.56 -1.95
N LEU A 379 -0.61 7.36 -1.87
CA LEU A 379 -0.52 6.57 -0.66
C LEU A 379 0.97 6.51 -0.32
N TYR A 380 1.34 6.85 0.90
CA TYR A 380 2.72 6.75 1.34
C TYR A 380 3.16 5.28 1.40
N ASP A 381 4.45 5.03 1.62
CA ASP A 381 4.97 3.65 1.68
C ASP A 381 4.38 2.83 2.83
N THR A 382 3.80 3.51 3.82
CA THR A 382 3.03 2.87 4.91
C THR A 382 1.58 2.55 4.53
N GLY A 383 1.14 2.94 3.33
CA GLY A 383 -0.21 2.76 2.79
C GLY A 383 -1.21 3.85 3.16
N ALA A 384 -0.85 4.75 4.07
CA ALA A 384 -1.71 5.85 4.47
C ALA A 384 -1.85 6.88 3.31
N MET A 385 -3.05 7.40 3.13
CA MET A 385 -3.38 8.35 2.07
C MET A 385 -2.89 9.76 2.39
N ALA A 386 -2.24 10.38 1.40
CA ALA A 386 -1.78 11.75 1.46
C ALA A 386 -2.90 12.78 1.39
N LYS A 387 -2.63 13.92 2.02
CA LYS A 387 -3.42 15.15 2.01
C LYS A 387 -2.46 16.33 2.04
N GLY A 388 -2.89 17.46 1.49
CA GLY A 388 -2.09 18.67 1.40
C GLY A 388 -0.93 18.55 0.40
N TRP A 389 0.09 19.38 0.61
CA TRP A 389 1.30 19.39 -0.21
C TRP A 389 2.15 18.14 0.04
N ILE A 390 2.57 17.49 -1.02
CA ILE A 390 3.57 16.42 -0.99
C ILE A 390 4.67 16.68 -2.00
N ASN A 391 5.89 16.26 -1.68
CA ASN A 391 7.00 16.23 -2.62
C ASN A 391 7.32 14.78 -2.98
N VAL A 392 7.18 14.45 -4.26
CA VAL A 392 7.49 13.13 -4.81
C VAL A 392 8.50 13.33 -5.94
N ASP A 393 9.72 12.83 -5.74
CA ASP A 393 10.82 12.89 -6.70
C ASP A 393 11.13 14.33 -7.16
N ASN A 394 11.31 15.25 -6.20
CA ASN A 394 11.56 16.67 -6.43
C ASN A 394 10.44 17.42 -7.18
N ASN A 395 9.24 16.85 -7.22
CA ASN A 395 8.06 17.52 -7.77
C ASN A 395 7.02 17.70 -6.66
N TRP A 396 6.47 18.90 -6.55
CA TRP A 396 5.39 19.20 -5.59
C TRP A 396 4.02 18.91 -6.20
N TYR A 397 3.13 18.35 -5.39
CA TYR A 397 1.74 18.07 -5.73
C TYR A 397 0.85 18.48 -4.55
N PHE A 398 -0.41 18.78 -4.82
CA PHE A 398 -1.39 19.07 -3.77
C PHE A 398 -2.53 18.07 -3.79
N LEU A 399 -2.78 17.41 -2.66
CA LEU A 399 -3.89 16.48 -2.47
C LEU A 399 -4.96 17.17 -1.64
N ASN A 400 -6.19 17.18 -2.14
CA ASN A 400 -7.33 17.74 -1.43
C ASN A 400 -7.62 16.99 -0.12
N ASN A 401 -8.53 17.51 0.69
CA ASN A 401 -8.90 16.90 1.98
C ASN A 401 -9.47 15.47 1.86
N ASP A 402 -10.05 15.14 0.71
CA ASP A 402 -10.52 13.81 0.36
C ASP A 402 -9.44 12.91 -0.27
N GLY A 403 -8.21 13.43 -0.40
CA GLY A 403 -7.03 12.77 -0.97
C GLY A 403 -6.90 12.90 -2.48
N SER A 404 -7.87 13.51 -3.17
CA SER A 404 -7.81 13.66 -4.63
C SER A 404 -6.71 14.64 -5.05
N LEU A 405 -5.98 14.31 -6.11
CA LEU A 405 -4.95 15.17 -6.68
C LEU A 405 -5.58 16.42 -7.29
N ALA A 406 -5.19 17.58 -6.79
CA ALA A 406 -5.59 18.87 -7.33
C ALA A 406 -4.86 19.18 -8.63
N LYS A 407 -5.57 19.88 -9.52
CA LYS A 407 -5.10 20.30 -10.84
C LYS A 407 -5.61 21.71 -11.12
N GLY A 408 -4.85 22.47 -11.89
CA GLY A 408 -5.14 23.87 -12.17
C GLY A 408 -4.81 24.78 -10.99
N TRP A 409 -5.53 25.89 -10.88
CA TRP A 409 -5.32 26.84 -9.80
C TRP A 409 -5.86 26.31 -8.47
N ILE A 410 -5.04 26.37 -7.44
CA ILE A 410 -5.48 26.21 -6.05
C ILE A 410 -5.18 27.46 -5.26
N LEU A 411 -6.01 27.70 -4.24
CA LEU A 411 -5.71 28.62 -3.16
C LEU A 411 -5.20 27.78 -1.99
N SER A 412 -3.95 28.00 -1.59
CA SER A 412 -3.36 27.38 -0.43
C SER A 412 -2.71 28.48 0.40
N ASN A 413 -3.21 28.67 1.63
CA ASN A 413 -2.68 29.66 2.57
C ASN A 413 -2.67 31.11 2.04
N GLY A 414 -3.74 31.52 1.37
CA GLY A 414 -3.88 32.88 0.82
C GLY A 414 -3.18 33.11 -0.52
N ASP A 415 -2.27 32.21 -0.90
CA ASP A 415 -1.57 32.25 -2.18
C ASP A 415 -2.17 31.32 -3.21
N ASN A 416 -2.03 31.74 -4.46
CA ASN A 416 -2.48 30.94 -5.59
C ASN A 416 -1.30 30.20 -6.19
N TYR A 417 -1.46 28.91 -6.38
CA TYR A 417 -0.49 28.03 -7.03
C TYR A 417 -1.14 27.41 -8.24
N TYR A 418 -0.35 27.09 -9.26
CA TYR A 418 -0.83 26.38 -10.42
C TYR A 418 -0.23 24.97 -10.47
N LEU A 419 -1.11 23.98 -10.45
CA LEU A 419 -0.79 22.58 -10.67
C LEU A 419 -1.09 22.26 -12.14
N ASP A 420 -0.13 21.67 -12.83
CA ASP A 420 -0.26 21.27 -14.21
C ASP A 420 -1.53 20.44 -14.45
N GLY A 421 -2.35 20.82 -15.43
CA GLY A 421 -3.65 20.19 -15.67
C GLY A 421 -3.56 18.71 -16.07
N ASN A 422 -2.42 18.28 -16.61
CA ASN A 422 -2.22 16.90 -17.05
C ASN A 422 -1.67 16.04 -15.90
N THR A 423 -0.63 16.53 -15.23
CA THR A 423 0.19 15.76 -14.28
C THR A 423 -0.08 16.09 -12.82
N GLY A 424 -0.67 17.25 -12.52
CA GLY A 424 -0.85 17.76 -11.15
C GLY A 424 0.42 18.30 -10.50
N LYS A 425 1.54 18.35 -11.23
CA LYS A 425 2.81 18.92 -10.75
C LYS A 425 2.70 20.43 -10.56
N MET A 426 3.18 20.95 -9.45
CA MET A 426 3.30 22.39 -9.25
C MET A 426 4.24 22.99 -10.30
N ILE A 427 3.74 24.02 -10.99
CA ILE A 427 4.54 24.79 -11.93
C ILE A 427 5.31 25.86 -11.15
N VAL A 428 6.56 26.09 -11.55
CA VAL A 428 7.46 27.13 -11.05
C VAL A 428 8.10 27.88 -12.22
N ASP A 429 8.58 29.10 -11.97
CA ASP A 429 9.30 29.96 -12.93
C ASP A 429 8.64 30.01 -14.33
N SER A 430 7.36 30.38 -14.36
CA SER A 430 6.56 30.33 -15.57
C SER A 430 5.49 31.43 -15.59
N VAL A 431 4.68 31.46 -16.64
CA VAL A 431 3.53 32.36 -16.76
C VAL A 431 2.31 31.54 -17.13
N ILE A 432 1.28 31.57 -16.28
CA ILE A 432 0.02 30.84 -16.48
C ILE A 432 -1.14 31.82 -16.49
N GLY A 433 -1.91 31.84 -17.58
CA GLY A 433 -3.09 32.71 -17.69
C GLY A 433 -2.78 34.21 -17.51
N GLY A 434 -1.57 34.65 -17.90
CA GLY A 434 -1.12 36.03 -17.75
C GLY A 434 -0.55 36.38 -16.37
N TYR A 435 -0.50 35.45 -15.43
CA TYR A 435 0.13 35.63 -14.12
C TYR A 435 1.50 35.00 -14.08
N VAL A 436 2.47 35.70 -13.49
CA VAL A 436 3.82 35.15 -13.26
C VAL A 436 3.78 34.18 -12.08
N ILE A 437 4.39 33.02 -12.24
CA ILE A 437 4.59 32.02 -11.19
C ILE A 437 6.07 32.06 -10.78
N GLY A 438 6.34 32.29 -9.50
CA GLY A 438 7.70 32.34 -8.95
C GLY A 438 8.39 30.98 -8.91
N LEU A 439 9.68 30.98 -8.55
CA LEU A 439 10.45 29.75 -8.28
C LEU A 439 9.88 28.95 -7.08
N ASP A 440 9.17 29.65 -6.20
CA ASP A 440 8.41 29.11 -5.07
C ASP A 440 7.01 28.58 -5.45
N GLY A 441 6.62 28.69 -6.72
CA GLY A 441 5.33 28.24 -7.24
C GLY A 441 4.17 29.22 -7.02
N LYS A 442 4.42 30.37 -6.38
CA LYS A 442 3.38 31.35 -6.05
C LYS A 442 3.03 32.23 -7.23
N ARG A 443 1.75 32.58 -7.34
CA ARG A 443 1.25 33.57 -8.30
C ARG A 443 1.62 34.99 -7.85
N ALA A 444 2.46 35.64 -8.64
CA ALA A 444 2.70 37.08 -8.58
C ALA A 444 1.70 37.87 -9.45
N GLY A 445 1.88 39.19 -9.57
CA GLY A 445 1.03 40.08 -10.37
C GLY A 445 0.93 39.72 -11.85
N LEU A 446 0.08 40.45 -12.59
CA LEU A 446 -0.09 40.26 -14.03
C LEU A 446 1.20 40.58 -14.78
N SER A 447 1.48 39.82 -15.84
CA SER A 447 2.66 39.96 -16.70
C SER A 447 2.80 41.35 -17.34
N SER A 448 1.76 42.20 -17.29
CA SER A 448 1.80 43.58 -17.77
C SER A 448 2.59 44.55 -16.87
N ASP A 449 2.98 44.13 -15.66
CA ASP A 449 3.64 45.02 -14.68
C ASP A 449 5.16 44.82 -14.58
N LYS A 450 5.83 44.47 -15.69
CA LYS A 450 7.31 44.48 -15.78
C LYS A 450 7.81 45.38 -16.91
N GLU A 451 7.63 46.68 -16.73
CA GLU A 451 8.72 47.63 -17.00
C GLU A 451 9.28 48.11 -15.65
N SER A 452 10.61 48.12 -15.54
CA SER A 452 11.43 48.52 -14.37
C SER A 452 11.51 47.53 -13.18
N ASN A 453 12.44 46.58 -13.28
CA ASN A 453 13.51 46.40 -12.30
C ASN A 453 14.50 45.33 -12.77
N LYS A 454 15.31 45.70 -13.78
CA LYS A 454 16.67 45.17 -13.88
C LYS A 454 17.51 45.97 -12.89
N SER A 455 17.85 45.37 -11.75
CA SER A 455 19.01 45.83 -10.97
C SER A 455 19.80 44.64 -10.42
N ASN A 456 20.94 44.43 -11.07
CA ASN A 456 22.22 44.03 -10.49
C ASN A 456 22.26 42.95 -9.39
N GLY A 457 22.42 41.69 -9.82
CA GLY A 457 23.15 40.68 -9.07
C GLY A 457 24.34 40.22 -9.92
N LYS A 458 25.55 40.58 -9.52
CA LYS A 458 26.80 40.35 -10.26
C LYS A 458 27.05 38.86 -10.48
N ASN A 459 27.24 38.45 -11.74
CA ASN A 459 28.06 37.30 -12.07
C ASN A 459 29.44 37.50 -11.43
N LYS A 460 29.81 36.59 -10.52
CA LYS A 460 31.20 36.31 -10.23
C LYS A 460 31.46 34.88 -10.66
N ASP A 461 32.15 34.76 -11.79
CA ASP A 461 32.97 33.62 -12.11
C ASP A 461 33.80 33.23 -10.88
N LYS A 462 33.67 31.98 -10.46
CA LYS A 462 34.68 31.28 -9.68
C LYS A 462 34.81 29.86 -10.22
N ASP A 463 35.43 29.77 -11.39
CA ASP A 463 36.41 28.73 -11.61
C ASP A 463 37.55 28.92 -10.61
N LYS A 464 37.68 28.02 -9.62
CA LYS A 464 38.96 27.74 -8.95
C LYS A 464 39.03 26.28 -8.48
N ASN A 465 39.96 25.57 -9.10
CA ASN A 465 40.84 24.55 -8.54
C ASN A 465 40.19 23.35 -7.84
N LYS A 466 40.00 22.27 -8.59
CA LYS A 466 40.23 20.91 -8.06
C LYS A 466 41.69 20.58 -8.28
N ASP A 467 42.46 20.69 -7.20
CA ASP A 467 43.64 19.87 -6.90
C ASP A 467 44.10 20.21 -5.49
N ASN A 468 43.71 19.38 -4.51
CA ASN A 468 44.63 18.72 -3.58
C ASN A 468 43.86 17.91 -2.53
N ASP A 469 44.35 16.68 -2.40
CA ASP A 469 44.01 15.59 -1.50
C ASP A 469 44.12 15.98 -0.01
N LYS A 470 43.11 15.59 0.77
CA LYS A 470 43.08 15.32 2.23
C LYS A 470 41.64 15.03 2.61
N ASP A 471 41.38 13.86 3.21
CA ASP A 471 40.11 13.48 3.85
C ASP A 471 39.45 14.68 4.55
N SER A 472 38.49 15.33 3.89
CA SER A 472 37.59 16.26 4.56
C SER A 472 36.46 15.41 5.09
N GLU A 473 36.48 15.12 6.39
CA GLU A 473 35.38 14.42 7.05
C GLU A 473 34.06 15.13 6.73
N GLU A 474 33.08 14.34 6.34
CA GLU A 474 31.79 14.79 5.84
C GLU A 474 30.94 15.36 7.01
N LYS A 475 30.57 16.64 6.92
CA LYS A 475 29.82 17.36 7.96
C LYS A 475 28.36 16.89 7.97
N THR A 476 27.95 16.18 9.00
CA THR A 476 26.66 15.49 9.03
C THR A 476 25.67 16.18 9.96
N ILE A 477 24.50 16.56 9.45
CA ILE A 477 23.40 17.14 10.22
C ILE A 477 22.21 16.18 10.17
N VAL A 478 21.64 15.87 11.34
CA VAL A 478 20.39 15.12 11.43
C VAL A 478 19.24 16.07 11.71
N ILE A 479 18.24 16.04 10.82
CA ILE A 479 17.00 16.78 10.95
C ILE A 479 15.90 15.83 11.40
N ASP A 480 15.31 16.13 12.55
CA ASP A 480 14.09 15.50 13.01
C ASP A 480 12.86 16.31 12.56
N ALA A 481 12.05 15.71 11.69
CA ALA A 481 10.72 16.23 11.41
C ALA A 481 9.80 15.76 12.54
N GLY A 482 9.63 16.60 13.57
CA GLY A 482 8.93 16.26 14.80
C GLY A 482 7.62 15.50 14.60
N HIS A 483 7.26 14.68 15.59
CA HIS A 483 6.09 13.79 15.56
C HIS A 483 6.11 12.68 14.49
N ASP A 484 5.17 11.75 14.62
CA ASP A 484 4.91 10.64 13.72
C ASP A 484 3.41 10.40 13.53
N TYR A 485 3.05 9.30 12.88
CA TYR A 485 1.66 8.91 12.60
C TYR A 485 1.22 7.68 13.42
N GLY A 486 1.99 7.38 14.47
CA GLY A 486 1.75 6.38 15.51
C GLY A 486 1.51 7.10 16.84
N LYS A 487 2.09 6.65 17.94
CA LYS A 487 1.76 7.23 19.26
C LYS A 487 2.33 8.63 19.54
N ASP A 488 3.09 9.23 18.63
CA ASP A 488 3.63 10.58 18.73
C ASP A 488 2.93 11.52 17.73
N TYR A 489 1.60 11.63 17.76
CA TYR A 489 0.77 12.23 16.70
C TYR A 489 0.97 13.74 16.45
N GLY A 490 1.59 14.48 17.36
CA GLY A 490 1.57 15.94 17.34
C GLY A 490 0.17 16.55 17.53
N SER A 491 0.10 17.86 17.40
CA SER A 491 -1.16 18.62 17.53
C SER A 491 -1.86 18.79 16.19
N GLU A 492 -3.19 18.82 16.19
CA GLU A 492 -3.99 19.24 15.04
C GLU A 492 -4.94 20.37 15.46
N HIS A 493 -5.09 21.39 14.62
CA HIS A 493 -6.04 22.48 14.86
C HIS A 493 -6.82 22.83 13.61
N LYS A 494 -8.09 23.23 13.75
CA LYS A 494 -8.99 23.52 12.63
C LYS A 494 -9.43 24.97 12.65
N ILE A 495 -9.08 25.74 11.61
CA ILE A 495 -9.43 27.16 11.45
C ILE A 495 -10.07 27.33 10.08
N ASP A 496 -11.27 27.92 10.01
CA ASP A 496 -12.00 28.18 8.76
C ASP A 496 -12.11 26.96 7.82
N ASN A 497 -12.39 25.79 8.39
CA ASN A 497 -12.44 24.50 7.70
C ASN A 497 -11.12 23.96 7.13
N VAL A 498 -9.99 24.59 7.42
CA VAL A 498 -8.64 24.09 7.14
C VAL A 498 -8.08 23.40 8.38
N THR A 499 -7.53 22.20 8.23
CA THR A 499 -6.82 21.48 9.31
C THR A 499 -5.33 21.70 9.18
N TYR A 500 -4.71 22.19 10.24
CA TYR A 500 -3.27 22.38 10.40
C TYR A 500 -2.75 21.25 11.28
N SER A 501 -1.98 20.33 10.70
CA SER A 501 -1.35 19.22 11.42
C SER A 501 0.11 19.56 11.67
N GLU A 502 0.50 19.57 12.94
CA GLU A 502 1.89 19.79 13.35
C GLU A 502 2.82 18.79 12.65
N THR A 503 2.48 17.52 12.66
CA THR A 503 3.26 16.44 12.03
C THR A 503 3.47 16.67 10.53
N ASP A 504 2.45 17.10 9.80
CA ASP A 504 2.57 17.37 8.36
C ASP A 504 3.32 18.68 8.07
N LEU A 505 3.18 19.71 8.92
CA LEU A 505 3.90 20.99 8.77
C LEU A 505 5.38 20.86 9.14
N ASN A 506 5.71 20.07 10.15
CA ASN A 506 7.09 19.80 10.57
C ASN A 506 7.92 19.21 9.42
N ILE A 507 7.38 18.21 8.71
CA ILE A 507 8.10 17.58 7.59
C ILE A 507 8.23 18.51 6.38
N GLN A 508 7.30 19.43 6.17
CA GLN A 508 7.41 20.42 5.10
C GLN A 508 8.60 21.37 5.33
N VAL A 509 8.72 21.93 6.53
CA VAL A 509 9.86 22.78 6.90
C VAL A 509 11.16 21.99 6.93
N ALA A 510 11.15 20.79 7.52
CA ALA A 510 12.33 19.93 7.60
C ALA A 510 12.85 19.51 6.21
N SER A 511 11.96 19.22 5.25
CA SER A 511 12.36 18.88 3.86
C SER A 511 13.01 20.06 3.12
N LYS A 512 12.55 21.29 3.39
CA LYS A 512 13.16 22.51 2.85
C LYS A 512 14.53 22.77 3.49
N LEU A 513 14.61 22.65 4.82
CA LEU A 513 15.85 22.76 5.56
C LEU A 513 16.90 21.74 5.07
N LYS A 514 16.46 20.52 4.75
CA LYS A 514 17.32 19.50 4.15
C LYS A 514 17.95 20.00 2.85
N SER A 515 17.13 20.51 1.93
CA SER A 515 17.58 20.99 0.63
C SER A 515 18.57 22.16 0.79
N GLU A 516 18.25 23.11 1.66
CA GLU A 516 19.12 24.27 1.93
C GLU A 516 20.49 23.85 2.52
N LEU A 517 20.51 22.88 3.44
CA LEU A 517 21.75 22.38 4.02
C LEU A 517 22.57 21.56 3.01
N GLU A 518 21.94 20.72 2.19
CA GLU A 518 22.64 19.97 1.12
C GLU A 518 23.28 20.91 0.09
N ASP A 519 22.57 21.97 -0.30
CA ASP A 519 23.10 22.99 -1.22
C ASP A 519 24.31 23.74 -0.65
N ARG A 520 24.47 23.75 0.67
CA ARG A 520 25.63 24.31 1.40
C ARG A 520 26.74 23.27 1.63
N GLY A 521 26.57 22.04 1.15
CA GLY A 521 27.57 20.99 1.20
C GLY A 521 27.58 20.17 2.49
N PHE A 522 26.49 20.20 3.26
CA PHE A 522 26.29 19.29 4.39
C PHE A 522 25.76 17.93 3.90
N ASN A 523 26.18 16.86 4.55
CA ASN A 523 25.45 15.59 4.50
C ASN A 523 24.25 15.70 5.44
N VAL A 524 23.05 15.43 4.93
CA VAL A 524 21.81 15.65 5.70
C VAL A 524 20.98 14.39 5.78
N ILE A 525 20.74 13.95 7.01
CA ILE A 525 19.98 12.75 7.33
C ILE A 525 18.66 13.18 7.98
N MET A 526 17.57 12.58 7.54
CA MET A 526 16.23 12.87 8.06
C MET A 526 15.76 11.72 8.95
N THR A 527 15.18 11.99 10.12
CA THR A 527 14.56 10.93 10.95
C THR A 527 13.33 10.30 10.27
N ARG A 528 12.70 11.06 9.37
CA ARG A 528 11.70 10.62 8.39
C ARG A 528 11.65 11.59 7.21
N THR A 529 11.36 11.08 6.03
CA THR A 529 11.18 11.83 4.79
C THR A 529 9.71 12.16 4.52
N SER A 530 9.45 13.06 3.57
CA SER A 530 8.09 13.39 3.13
C SER A 530 7.33 12.20 2.55
N LYS A 531 8.01 11.13 2.13
CA LYS A 531 7.39 9.90 1.59
C LYS A 531 7.03 8.88 2.66
N GLU A 532 7.51 9.08 3.88
CA GLU A 532 7.35 8.15 4.98
C GLU A 532 6.28 8.64 5.96
N ARG A 533 5.51 7.68 6.49
CA ARG A 533 4.57 7.93 7.60
C ARG A 533 4.77 6.93 8.72
N PRO A 534 5.93 6.98 9.40
CA PRO A 534 6.22 6.02 10.46
C PRO A 534 5.13 6.03 11.52
N SER A 535 4.78 4.85 12.01
CA SER A 535 3.73 4.65 13.01
C SER A 535 4.24 3.69 14.07
N TYR A 536 5.03 4.23 15.01
CA TYR A 536 5.60 3.46 16.10
C TYR A 536 4.51 3.07 17.12
N GLY A 537 4.70 1.91 17.75
CA GLY A 537 3.74 1.33 18.69
C GLY A 537 3.66 2.10 20.00
N SER A 538 4.68 2.89 20.34
CA SER A 538 4.75 3.74 21.52
C SER A 538 5.49 5.06 21.28
N LEU A 539 5.26 6.04 22.15
CA LEU A 539 6.00 7.32 22.15
C LEU A 539 7.50 7.09 22.38
N VAL A 540 7.87 6.12 23.23
CA VAL A 540 9.27 5.82 23.52
C VAL A 540 9.98 5.26 22.29
N GLU A 541 9.34 4.37 21.53
CA GLU A 541 9.89 3.83 20.28
C GLU A 541 10.13 4.94 19.24
N SER A 542 9.18 5.87 19.10
CA SER A 542 9.31 7.03 18.21
C SER A 542 10.49 7.92 18.59
N LEU A 543 10.56 8.29 19.86
CA LEU A 543 11.61 9.18 20.37
C LEU A 543 12.99 8.49 20.34
N SER A 544 13.05 7.19 20.60
CA SER A 544 14.30 6.42 20.52
C SER A 544 14.79 6.35 19.08
N HIS A 545 13.93 6.03 18.11
CA HIS A 545 14.31 6.03 16.68
C HIS A 545 14.97 7.35 16.24
N LYS A 546 14.42 8.49 16.67
CA LYS A 546 14.95 9.82 16.33
C LYS A 546 16.35 10.06 16.90
N VAL A 547 16.57 9.65 18.15
CA VAL A 547 17.86 9.76 18.84
C VAL A 547 18.88 8.78 18.28
N ASP A 548 18.48 7.52 18.13
CA ASP A 548 19.32 6.44 17.61
C ASP A 548 19.79 6.76 16.20
N THR A 549 18.90 7.28 15.33
CA THR A 549 19.29 7.77 14.00
C THR A 549 20.40 8.82 14.06
N ALA A 550 20.34 9.73 15.03
CA ALA A 550 21.34 10.79 15.14
C ALA A 550 22.69 10.28 15.67
N ASN A 551 22.63 9.40 16.67
CA ASN A 551 23.80 8.84 17.33
C ASN A 551 24.52 7.82 16.45
N ASP A 552 23.78 6.92 15.79
CA ASP A 552 24.32 5.88 14.90
C ASP A 552 25.06 6.49 13.70
N GLU A 553 24.57 7.62 13.20
CA GLU A 553 25.17 8.38 12.09
C GLU A 553 26.30 9.31 12.56
N ASN A 554 26.60 9.34 13.85
CA ASN A 554 27.63 10.19 14.45
C ASN A 554 27.50 11.66 14.02
N ALA A 555 26.26 12.18 14.00
CA ALA A 555 26.00 13.52 13.49
C ALA A 555 26.76 14.60 14.27
N ASP A 556 27.14 15.68 13.59
CA ASP A 556 27.75 16.86 14.21
C ASP A 556 26.71 17.75 14.89
N PHE A 557 25.45 17.70 14.42
CA PHE A 557 24.35 18.49 14.96
C PHE A 557 23.00 17.83 14.74
N PHE A 558 22.14 17.95 15.74
CA PHE A 558 20.75 17.50 15.68
C PHE A 558 19.79 18.68 15.77
N ILE A 559 18.82 18.74 14.88
CA ILE A 559 17.77 19.76 14.90
C ILE A 559 16.39 19.14 14.71
N SER A 560 15.50 19.36 15.69
CA SER A 560 14.11 18.91 15.63
C SER A 560 13.19 20.09 15.31
N ILE A 561 12.35 19.94 14.29
CA ILE A 561 11.42 20.97 13.82
C ILE A 561 10.01 20.67 14.32
N HIS A 562 9.39 21.63 14.99
CA HIS A 562 8.06 21.55 15.61
C HIS A 562 7.20 22.78 15.35
N HIS A 563 5.88 22.63 15.54
CA HIS A 563 4.94 23.74 15.55
C HIS A 563 4.10 23.69 16.83
N ASN A 564 4.03 24.82 17.51
CA ASN A 564 3.46 24.89 18.83
C ASN A 564 1.93 24.89 18.81
N SER A 565 1.35 24.53 19.95
CA SER A 565 -0.10 24.50 20.17
C SER A 565 -0.41 25.01 21.58
N ALA A 566 -1.17 26.11 21.65
CA ALA A 566 -1.51 26.75 22.92
C ALA A 566 -2.84 27.52 22.81
N VAL A 567 -3.01 28.57 23.61
CA VAL A 567 -4.15 29.51 23.46
C VAL A 567 -4.07 30.24 22.12
N GLU A 568 -5.21 30.61 21.55
CA GLU A 568 -5.31 31.22 20.21
C GLU A 568 -4.54 32.55 20.04
N THR A 569 -4.19 33.22 21.14
CA THR A 569 -3.42 34.47 21.15
C THR A 569 -1.91 34.25 21.25
N ALA A 570 -1.47 33.01 21.51
CA ALA A 570 -0.05 32.69 21.56
C ALA A 570 0.56 32.81 20.16
N LYS A 571 1.68 33.54 20.07
CA LYS A 571 2.44 33.66 18.84
C LYS A 571 3.93 33.82 19.04
N GLY A 572 4.73 33.52 18.03
CA GLY A 572 6.18 33.73 17.97
C GLY A 572 7.01 32.45 17.86
N ILE A 573 8.34 32.63 17.77
CA ILE A 573 9.32 31.54 17.72
C ILE A 573 9.89 31.29 19.11
N GLU A 574 10.02 30.02 19.48
CA GLU A 574 10.85 29.58 20.61
C GLU A 574 11.76 28.43 20.18
N THR A 575 12.94 28.33 20.79
CA THR A 575 13.88 27.23 20.51
C THR A 575 14.42 26.67 21.81
N TYR A 576 14.42 25.36 21.92
CA TYR A 576 14.76 24.65 23.14
C TYR A 576 16.12 23.97 23.05
N TYR A 577 16.80 23.91 24.19
CA TYR A 577 18.00 23.11 24.44
C TYR A 577 17.81 22.35 25.76
N SER A 578 18.42 21.17 25.90
CA SER A 578 18.27 20.38 27.13
C SER A 578 19.31 20.68 28.18
N THR A 579 18.86 20.86 29.41
CA THR A 579 19.71 20.93 30.62
C THR A 579 19.73 19.64 31.42
N ALA A 580 18.98 18.61 30.98
CA ALA A 580 18.88 17.34 31.68
C ALA A 580 20.08 16.42 31.35
N PRO A 581 20.50 15.57 32.31
CA PRO A 581 21.41 14.47 32.01
C PRO A 581 20.76 13.49 31.01
N LYS A 582 21.58 12.72 30.30
CA LYS A 582 21.10 11.60 29.48
C LYS A 582 20.39 10.57 30.35
N ASP A 583 19.45 9.84 29.78
CA ASP A 583 18.90 8.65 30.43
C ASP A 583 19.99 7.57 30.51
N ASP A 584 19.89 6.64 31.47
CA ASP A 584 20.94 5.61 31.72
C ASP A 584 21.31 4.81 30.47
N ASN A 585 20.32 4.48 29.62
CA ASN A 585 20.52 3.74 28.38
C ASN A 585 21.29 4.54 27.29
N TYR A 586 21.43 5.85 27.47
CA TYR A 586 22.18 6.75 26.60
C TYR A 586 23.44 7.31 27.30
N GLY A 587 23.84 6.74 28.43
CA GLY A 587 25.08 7.09 29.12
C GLY A 587 24.93 7.87 30.43
N GLY A 588 23.72 8.27 30.82
CA GLY A 588 23.39 8.73 32.19
C GLY A 588 23.95 10.09 32.65
N ASP A 589 25.05 10.57 32.05
CA ASP A 589 25.75 11.77 32.52
C ASP A 589 25.27 13.05 31.81
N LEU A 590 25.47 14.20 32.50
CA LEU A 590 25.30 15.52 31.90
C LEU A 590 26.55 15.91 31.11
N ASP A 591 26.38 16.10 29.81
CA ASP A 591 27.41 16.67 28.94
C ASP A 591 27.31 18.20 28.92
N ASN A 592 28.21 18.85 29.67
CA ASN A 592 28.27 20.31 29.77
C ASN A 592 28.74 20.98 28.47
N GLU A 593 29.58 20.32 27.68
CA GLU A 593 30.07 20.89 26.42
C GLU A 593 28.94 20.91 25.39
N ARG A 594 28.26 19.76 25.22
CA ARG A 594 27.06 19.65 24.40
C ARG A 594 26.01 20.68 24.81
N LEU A 595 25.72 20.80 26.10
CA LEU A 595 24.76 21.79 26.63
C LEU A 595 25.11 23.23 26.21
N GLU A 596 26.35 23.66 26.41
CA GLU A 596 26.76 25.02 26.07
C GLU A 596 26.71 25.29 24.56
N LYS A 597 27.04 24.31 23.73
CA LYS A 597 26.90 24.39 22.26
C LYS A 597 25.43 24.47 21.85
N SER A 598 24.57 23.58 22.37
CA SER A 598 23.13 23.56 22.11
C SER A 598 22.47 24.89 22.49
N LYS A 599 22.81 25.44 23.66
CA LYS A 599 22.28 26.71 24.15
C LYS A 599 22.64 27.89 23.25
N LYS A 600 23.88 27.95 22.76
CA LYS A 600 24.32 28.99 21.81
C LYS A 600 23.57 28.86 20.50
N MET A 601 23.51 27.65 19.93
CA MET A 601 22.79 27.42 18.67
C MET A 601 21.31 27.70 18.77
N ALA A 602 20.65 27.31 19.86
CA ALA A 602 19.23 27.60 20.09
C ALA A 602 18.96 29.10 20.02
N LYS A 603 19.83 29.94 20.60
CA LYS A 603 19.71 31.40 20.54
C LYS A 603 19.94 31.93 19.13
N ILE A 604 21.01 31.49 18.46
CA ILE A 604 21.39 31.93 17.11
C ILE A 604 20.26 31.61 16.11
N ILE A 605 19.76 30.37 16.12
CA ILE A 605 18.68 29.93 15.25
C ILE A 605 17.39 30.70 15.52
N ASN A 606 16.98 30.81 16.79
CA ASN A 606 15.78 31.56 17.16
C ASN A 606 15.82 33.01 16.65
N ASP A 607 16.94 33.70 16.88
CA ASP A 607 17.08 35.11 16.49
C ASP A 607 17.15 35.26 14.96
N SER A 608 17.77 34.29 14.26
CA SER A 608 17.82 34.26 12.79
C SER A 608 16.42 34.19 12.18
N ILE A 609 15.59 33.23 12.63
CA ILE A 609 14.23 33.05 12.12
C ILE A 609 13.39 34.31 12.37
N VAL A 610 13.39 34.80 13.63
CA VAL A 610 12.64 36.00 14.03
C VAL A 610 12.97 37.20 13.14
N LYS A 611 14.25 37.39 12.81
CA LYS A 611 14.72 38.49 11.97
C LYS A 611 14.20 38.39 10.54
N VAL A 612 14.10 37.18 9.98
CA VAL A 612 13.69 36.98 8.58
C VAL A 612 12.17 37.06 8.41
N ILE A 613 11.38 36.53 9.34
CA ILE A 613 9.91 36.45 9.19
C ILE A 613 9.12 37.49 9.98
N ASP A 614 9.81 38.40 10.67
CA ASP A 614 9.24 39.50 11.49
C ASP A 614 8.11 39.02 12.41
N THR A 615 8.46 38.20 13.40
CA THR A 615 7.51 37.67 14.38
C THR A 615 7.96 37.90 15.82
N LYS A 616 7.08 37.57 16.78
CA LYS A 616 7.40 37.67 18.19
C LYS A 616 8.58 36.76 18.56
N ASN A 617 9.63 37.35 19.10
CA ASN A 617 10.74 36.60 19.68
C ASN A 617 10.36 36.09 21.08
N ARG A 618 10.28 34.77 21.27
CA ARG A 618 10.06 34.15 22.59
C ARG A 618 11.34 33.55 23.17
N GLY A 619 12.42 33.57 22.39
CA GLY A 619 13.79 33.30 22.83
C GLY A 619 14.15 31.82 22.91
N ALA A 620 15.45 31.59 23.15
CA ALA A 620 15.96 30.27 23.49
C ALA A 620 15.65 29.92 24.96
N LYS A 621 15.19 28.68 25.19
CA LYS A 621 14.71 28.22 26.50
C LYS A 621 15.32 26.87 26.88
N SER A 622 15.59 26.69 28.17
CA SER A 622 15.87 25.35 28.70
C SER A 622 14.60 24.51 28.66
N ASP A 623 14.76 23.21 28.48
CA ASP A 623 13.69 22.23 28.55
C ASP A 623 13.27 21.85 29.97
N SER A 624 13.73 22.60 30.99
CA SER A 624 13.55 22.28 32.42
C SER A 624 12.10 22.05 32.87
N GLU A 625 11.12 22.52 32.10
CA GLU A 625 9.70 22.34 32.37
C GLU A 625 9.07 21.11 31.68
N ARG A 626 9.77 20.47 30.74
CA ARG A 626 9.22 19.41 29.87
C ARG A 626 10.15 18.22 29.62
N THR A 627 11.45 18.35 29.89
CA THR A 627 12.52 17.35 29.68
C THR A 627 12.41 16.66 28.32
N LEU A 628 12.94 17.29 27.28
CA LEU A 628 12.76 16.85 25.90
C LEU A 628 13.69 15.68 25.57
N PHE A 629 13.12 14.52 25.26
CA PHE A 629 13.86 13.26 25.04
C PHE A 629 14.92 13.38 23.95
N VAL A 630 14.53 13.89 22.78
CA VAL A 630 15.42 14.00 21.61
C VAL A 630 16.58 14.96 21.82
N LEU A 631 16.44 15.94 22.73
CA LEU A 631 17.50 16.89 23.04
C LEU A 631 18.45 16.40 24.12
N ARG A 632 17.95 15.61 25.08
CA ARG A 632 18.78 15.15 26.18
C ARG A 632 19.57 13.89 25.84
N ASN A 633 19.07 13.01 24.98
CA ASN A 633 19.64 11.68 24.73
C ASN A 633 20.53 11.59 23.47
N THR A 634 20.63 12.66 22.68
CA THR A 634 21.54 12.75 21.52
C THR A 634 22.99 13.00 21.95
N ASP A 635 23.96 12.46 21.21
CA ASP A 635 25.39 12.56 21.54
C ASP A 635 26.03 13.88 21.14
N MET A 636 25.42 14.58 20.20
CA MET A 636 25.86 15.85 19.63
C MET A 636 25.02 17.03 20.13
N PRO A 637 25.45 18.29 19.90
CA PRO A 637 24.62 19.44 20.21
C PRO A 637 23.27 19.35 19.48
N ALA A 638 22.21 19.67 20.20
CA ALA A 638 20.83 19.39 19.81
C ALA A 638 19.89 20.54 20.16
N VAL A 639 19.03 20.92 19.22
CA VAL A 639 17.99 21.94 19.43
C VAL A 639 16.63 21.48 18.92
N LEU A 640 15.54 21.98 19.56
CA LEU A 640 14.17 21.82 19.06
C LEU A 640 13.60 23.21 18.77
N VAL A 641 13.16 23.44 17.54
CA VAL A 641 12.65 24.74 17.08
C VAL A 641 11.14 24.68 16.94
N GLU A 642 10.43 25.51 17.71
CA GLU A 642 9.00 25.77 17.54
C GLU A 642 8.81 26.92 16.55
N VAL A 643 8.49 26.61 15.30
CA VAL A 643 8.52 27.59 14.19
C VAL A 643 7.24 28.43 14.06
N GLY A 644 6.32 28.34 15.02
CA GLY A 644 5.09 29.13 15.14
C GLY A 644 3.96 28.36 15.83
N PHE A 645 2.80 28.99 16.09
CA PHE A 645 1.66 28.39 16.77
C PHE A 645 0.51 28.05 15.80
N ILE A 646 0.20 26.75 15.61
CA ILE A 646 -0.89 26.32 14.71
C ILE A 646 -2.30 26.59 15.27
N THR A 647 -2.39 26.98 16.54
CA THR A 647 -3.64 27.40 17.19
C THR A 647 -3.96 28.88 16.99
N ASN A 648 -2.99 29.68 16.53
CA ASN A 648 -3.21 31.09 16.23
C ASN A 648 -3.57 31.25 14.74
N PRO A 649 -4.71 31.87 14.37
CA PRO A 649 -5.14 31.96 12.98
C PRO A 649 -4.14 32.62 12.02
N GLU A 650 -3.47 33.69 12.45
CA GLU A 650 -2.45 34.39 11.65
C GLU A 650 -1.21 33.51 11.48
N GLU A 651 -0.72 32.90 12.56
CA GLU A 651 0.45 32.04 12.48
C GLU A 651 0.19 30.72 11.78
N ALA A 652 -0.98 30.09 11.94
CA ALA A 652 -1.33 28.84 11.28
C ALA A 652 -1.25 28.99 9.75
N GLN A 653 -1.80 30.09 9.21
CA GLN A 653 -1.69 30.42 7.79
C GLN A 653 -0.23 30.60 7.36
N ARG A 654 0.56 31.33 8.16
CA ARG A 654 1.99 31.54 7.89
C ARG A 654 2.83 30.27 7.98
N CYS A 655 2.56 29.40 8.96
CA CYS A 655 3.25 28.14 9.16
C CYS A 655 2.99 27.16 8.01
N ALA A 656 1.80 27.23 7.41
CA ALA A 656 1.44 26.44 6.24
C ALA A 656 1.94 27.06 4.92
N ASP A 657 2.29 28.34 4.91
CA ASP A 657 2.76 29.05 3.73
C ASP A 657 4.19 28.60 3.34
N SER A 658 4.32 28.03 2.13
CA SER A 658 5.60 27.50 1.63
C SER A 658 6.72 28.53 1.54
N TYR A 659 6.44 29.81 1.26
CA TYR A 659 7.47 30.87 1.25
C TYR A 659 8.00 31.12 2.66
N TYR A 660 7.11 31.19 3.65
CA TYR A 660 7.55 31.39 5.03
C TYR A 660 8.27 30.15 5.57
N GLN A 661 7.82 28.95 5.21
CA GLN A 661 8.56 27.72 5.51
C GLN A 661 9.97 27.73 4.88
N GLU A 662 10.11 28.20 3.63
CA GLU A 662 11.41 28.36 2.95
C GLU A 662 12.27 29.40 3.68
N LYS A 663 11.71 30.55 4.03
CA LYS A 663 12.42 31.59 4.80
C LYS A 663 12.90 31.09 6.16
N VAL A 664 12.10 30.27 6.85
CA VAL A 664 12.49 29.62 8.10
C VAL A 664 13.63 28.64 7.84
N ALA A 665 13.51 27.77 6.83
CA ALA A 665 14.54 26.80 6.46
C ALA A 665 15.87 27.48 6.07
N GLU A 666 15.84 28.47 5.19
CA GLU A 666 16.98 29.30 4.80
C GLU A 666 17.65 29.94 6.02
N ALA A 667 16.86 30.55 6.92
CA ALA A 667 17.36 31.23 8.12
C ALA A 667 18.03 30.26 9.10
N ILE A 668 17.51 29.04 9.23
CA ILE A 668 18.11 27.97 10.02
C ILE A 668 19.41 27.49 9.35
N ALA A 669 19.38 27.22 8.04
CA ALA A 669 20.53 26.73 7.30
C ALA A 669 21.70 27.72 7.30
N GLU A 670 21.43 29.01 7.06
CA GLU A 670 22.43 30.10 7.18
C GLU A 670 22.99 30.19 8.60
N ALA A 671 22.11 30.13 9.62
CA ALA A 671 22.53 30.13 11.01
C ALA A 671 23.45 28.94 11.36
N ILE A 672 23.19 27.76 10.83
CA ILE A 672 24.02 26.57 11.03
C ILE A 672 25.35 26.70 10.28
N ASP A 673 25.33 27.10 9.01
CA ASP A 673 26.54 27.20 8.17
C ASP A 673 27.54 28.22 8.73
N ASP A 674 27.07 29.43 9.04
CA ASP A 674 27.89 30.51 9.60
C ASP A 674 28.50 30.18 10.96
N ASN A 675 27.91 29.21 11.68
CA ASN A 675 28.28 28.88 13.06
C ASN A 675 28.66 27.40 13.22
N PHE A 676 28.97 26.69 12.14
CA PHE A 676 29.25 25.25 12.21
C PHE A 676 30.46 24.93 13.10
N ASN A 677 31.42 25.85 13.21
CA ASN A 677 32.55 25.76 14.14
C ASN A 677 32.15 25.78 15.63
N ILE A 678 30.93 26.23 15.97
CA ILE A 678 30.41 26.19 17.34
C ILE A 678 29.98 24.77 17.71
N ILE A 679 29.50 23.99 16.72
CA ILE A 679 28.92 22.67 16.91
C ILE A 679 29.88 21.52 16.58
N SER A 680 30.92 21.74 15.76
CA SER A 680 31.89 20.69 15.47
C SER A 680 32.62 20.24 16.75
N ASN A 681 32.71 18.92 16.93
CA ASN A 681 33.47 18.28 18.01
C ASN A 681 34.90 17.93 17.58
N LYS A 682 35.34 18.43 16.41
CA LYS A 682 36.64 18.13 15.79
C LYS A 682 37.37 19.40 15.38
#